data_AF-A0AAY4DGK2-F1
#
_entry.id   AF-A0AAY4DGK2-F1
#
_cell.length_a   1.000
_cell.length_b   1.000
_cell.length_c   1.000
_cell.angle_alpha   90.00
_cell.angle_beta   90.00
_cell.angle_gamma   90.00
#
_symmetry.space_group_name_H-M   'P 1'
#
loop_
_entity.id
_entity.type
_entity.pdbx_description
1 polymer ?
#
loop_
_entity_poly.entity_id
_entity_poly.type
_entity_poly.pdbx_seq_one_letter_code
_entity_poly.pdbx_strand_id
1 'polypeptide(L)'
;TFLNVVDVKSSSCEYVGCIVRRVKISLSEGSVRPSDLLAQFKQTGPRTRGHIRAAEVLDNTVELIREMVYTFSLFDLELLSPEDVKNLLQATGCSSEMQHSACETNCLSNRYRTISGHCNNRHPRLGAANTPYTRWLPSEYEDSHGSPRGWDLQHTYHNFTLPPVRCVSQSVLYTHNNNISLDTSLSHLLVEWGQWIDHDLSLTPQSPSTAAFRTGADCTRTCSRDTPCFPIQIPLSDPRTGIQTCMPFFRSAPSCVGGVVTRWQREQLNAITSFVDASMVYGSTDSQASALRNLSSPLGLLAVNQLYADQGLAYMPFLPRKPSQPDPCGPRTRVNLTESATQENMTSCFLAGDSRVNEHLGMIALHTLFLREHNRLTQELQQLNPHWSPDTLYQEARKIMAAIHQILTWDHYLPRVLGERAYTKLVPPYQGYTPQTDPSISNVFSTAAFRFAHVTVQPVVTRLGPRYQASPQHPTLPLHHSLFASWRIVKEGGIDPVLRGLLLSPAKLQMADQMMVEELTERLFQAQGGLPLDLGALNLQRGRDHGLPGYNAWRRLCGLSEPGTESDLAGILGNPTLAQKLLVLYGTPSNIDVWVGGISEPPLPGGRVGPLLACLLAKQFRALRDGDRFWWQKESVFSASQRTALKQVSLSRIICDNTHIQLVPSDPFTRTLHTDDLLPCTHSLIPQLQLSAWKEPESDPVCGSIPRMSFGFSMLCDSTVLYQCPVGFLLLGPSQIKCDPNTQHWSSTPPTCQDIDECVLQPSVCPQNLECHNTPGSFTCTGNHHNIGLKPP
;
A
#
# COMPACT_ATOMS: atom_id res chain seq x y z
N THR A 1 14.29 -19.65 -35.52
CA THR A 1 15.40 -20.38 -34.85
C THR A 1 15.84 -19.72 -33.55
N PHE A 2 16.03 -18.38 -33.50
CA PHE A 2 16.40 -17.62 -32.28
C PHE A 2 15.35 -17.73 -31.14
N LEU A 3 14.06 -17.73 -31.45
CA LEU A 3 12.98 -17.95 -30.47
C LEU A 3 12.92 -19.37 -29.90
N ASN A 4 13.44 -20.38 -30.62
CA ASN A 4 13.49 -21.76 -30.12
C ASN A 4 14.65 -21.98 -29.13
N VAL A 5 15.60 -21.04 -29.02
CA VAL A 5 16.69 -21.09 -28.02
C VAL A 5 16.25 -20.43 -26.71
N VAL A 6 15.32 -19.47 -26.77
CA VAL A 6 14.67 -18.88 -25.58
C VAL A 6 13.83 -19.95 -24.84
N ASP A 7 13.31 -20.94 -25.56
CA ASP A 7 12.60 -22.10 -25.00
C ASP A 7 13.52 -23.09 -24.25
N VAL A 8 14.85 -23.04 -24.49
CA VAL A 8 15.80 -24.09 -24.05
C VAL A 8 16.80 -23.62 -22.96
N LYS A 9 16.65 -22.40 -22.43
CA LYS A 9 17.22 -22.01 -21.12
C LYS A 9 16.15 -21.47 -20.17
N SER A 10 15.00 -22.12 -20.17
CA SER A 10 13.94 -22.02 -19.14
C SER A 10 14.37 -22.63 -17.80
N SER A 11 15.62 -22.40 -17.38
CA SER A 11 16.10 -22.60 -16.00
C SER A 11 15.54 -21.55 -15.04
N SER A 12 14.59 -20.73 -15.47
CA SER A 12 13.70 -19.98 -14.60
C SER A 12 12.77 -20.98 -13.89
N CYS A 13 13.32 -21.56 -12.81
CA CYS A 13 12.66 -22.41 -11.85
C CYS A 13 11.21 -21.94 -11.63
N GLU A 14 10.24 -22.85 -11.79
CA GLU A 14 8.82 -22.56 -11.61
C GLU A 14 8.61 -21.75 -10.32
N TYR A 15 8.00 -20.58 -10.45
CA TYR A 15 7.92 -19.51 -9.45
C TYR A 15 7.31 -19.94 -8.10
N VAL A 16 6.40 -20.93 -8.10
CA VAL A 16 5.92 -21.56 -6.87
C VAL A 16 7.08 -22.27 -6.18
N GLY A 17 7.90 -23.00 -6.95
CA GLY A 17 9.11 -23.69 -6.51
C GLY A 17 10.19 -22.80 -5.91
N CYS A 18 10.38 -21.54 -6.33
CA CYS A 18 11.45 -20.66 -5.80
C CYS A 18 11.11 -19.98 -4.47
N ILE A 19 9.91 -19.38 -4.32
CA ILE A 19 9.45 -18.85 -3.03
C ILE A 19 9.18 -20.01 -2.06
N VAL A 20 8.58 -21.11 -2.54
CA VAL A 20 8.45 -22.34 -1.73
C VAL A 20 9.81 -22.97 -1.45
N ARG A 21 10.86 -22.82 -2.29
CA ARG A 21 12.24 -23.26 -1.98
C ARG A 21 12.86 -22.39 -0.91
N ARG A 22 12.78 -21.05 -1.02
CA ARG A 22 13.25 -20.09 -0.01
C ARG A 22 12.69 -20.44 1.36
N VAL A 23 11.39 -20.73 1.38
CA VAL A 23 10.68 -21.21 2.56
C VAL A 23 11.11 -22.63 2.95
N LYS A 24 11.14 -23.60 2.04
CA LYS A 24 11.51 -25.00 2.35
C LYS A 24 12.92 -25.10 2.93
N ILE A 25 13.85 -24.26 2.47
CA ILE A 25 15.21 -24.15 3.01
C ILE A 25 15.17 -23.49 4.40
N SER A 26 14.45 -22.38 4.57
CA SER A 26 14.25 -21.74 5.89
C SER A 26 13.52 -22.66 6.90
N LEU A 27 12.60 -23.51 6.44
CA LEU A 27 11.92 -24.57 7.22
C LEU A 27 12.86 -25.75 7.55
N SER A 28 13.88 -25.99 6.73
CA SER A 28 14.94 -26.97 7.01
C SER A 28 15.99 -26.43 7.99
N GLU A 29 16.20 -25.11 8.02
CA GLU A 29 17.16 -24.41 8.90
C GLU A 29 16.52 -23.87 10.19
N GLY A 30 15.19 -23.97 10.34
CA GLY A 30 14.47 -23.66 11.57
C GLY A 30 14.35 -22.18 11.95
N SER A 31 14.73 -21.23 11.09
CA SER A 31 14.63 -19.79 11.40
C SER A 31 14.24 -18.93 10.18
N VAL A 32 13.34 -17.96 10.40
CA VAL A 32 12.94 -16.93 9.43
C VAL A 32 13.99 -15.82 9.46
N ARG A 33 14.60 -15.47 8.32
CA ARG A 33 15.65 -14.43 8.28
C ARG A 33 15.05 -13.04 8.11
N PRO A 34 15.75 -11.97 8.52
CA PRO A 34 15.31 -10.59 8.31
C PRO A 34 15.00 -10.23 6.84
N SER A 35 15.73 -10.80 5.89
CA SER A 35 15.45 -10.63 4.46
C SER A 35 14.17 -11.33 4.00
N ASP A 36 13.76 -12.43 4.65
CA ASP A 36 12.50 -13.13 4.40
C ASP A 36 11.30 -12.31 4.89
N LEU A 37 11.47 -11.56 5.98
CA LEU A 37 10.48 -10.63 6.51
C LEU A 37 10.32 -9.39 5.63
N LEU A 38 11.43 -8.79 5.20
CA LEU A 38 11.38 -7.70 4.22
C LEU A 38 10.66 -8.15 2.94
N ALA A 39 10.87 -9.39 2.52
CA ALA A 39 10.20 -9.94 1.35
C ALA A 39 8.69 -10.11 1.52
N GLN A 40 8.22 -10.31 2.75
CA GLN A 40 6.80 -10.40 3.05
C GLN A 40 6.06 -9.08 2.81
N PHE A 41 6.67 -7.96 3.16
CA PHE A 41 6.17 -6.62 2.85
C PHE A 41 6.11 -6.30 1.36
N LYS A 42 6.81 -7.09 0.54
CA LYS A 42 6.85 -6.93 -0.92
C LYS A 42 6.03 -8.00 -1.64
N GLN A 43 5.19 -8.75 -0.92
CA GLN A 43 4.30 -9.75 -1.53
C GLN A 43 3.22 -9.06 -2.37
N THR A 44 2.97 -9.63 -3.54
CA THR A 44 2.00 -9.11 -4.51
C THR A 44 1.03 -10.20 -4.96
N GLY A 45 -0.16 -9.77 -5.38
CA GLY A 45 -1.18 -10.65 -5.93
C GLY A 45 -0.75 -11.35 -7.24
N PRO A 46 -1.53 -12.36 -7.70
CA PRO A 46 -1.23 -13.10 -8.93
C PRO A 46 -1.05 -12.23 -10.17
N ARG A 47 -1.90 -11.20 -10.36
CA ARG A 47 -1.85 -10.29 -11.50
C ARG A 47 -0.52 -9.53 -11.58
N THR A 48 -0.12 -8.88 -10.48
CA THR A 48 1.17 -8.20 -10.38
C THR A 48 2.35 -9.15 -10.61
N ARG A 49 2.27 -10.39 -10.11
CA ARG A 49 3.32 -11.40 -10.35
C ARG A 49 3.45 -11.78 -11.82
N GLY A 50 2.34 -11.85 -12.56
CA GLY A 50 2.34 -12.04 -14.02
C GLY A 50 3.12 -10.93 -14.72
N HIS A 51 2.75 -9.68 -14.45
CA HIS A 51 3.43 -8.49 -14.97
C HIS A 51 4.93 -8.46 -14.67
N ILE A 52 5.31 -8.69 -13.40
CA ILE A 52 6.73 -8.70 -12.99
C ILE A 52 7.49 -9.82 -13.72
N ARG A 53 6.92 -11.01 -13.83
CA ARG A 53 7.56 -12.14 -14.50
C ARG A 53 7.82 -11.81 -15.97
N ALA A 54 6.83 -11.28 -16.67
CA ALA A 54 6.99 -10.86 -18.07
C ALA A 54 8.10 -9.80 -18.21
N ALA A 55 8.11 -8.80 -17.32
CA ALA A 55 9.11 -7.74 -17.31
C ALA A 55 10.52 -8.24 -17.03
N GLU A 56 10.70 -9.18 -16.09
CA GLU A 56 12.01 -9.78 -15.79
C GLU A 56 12.55 -10.62 -16.94
N VAL A 57 11.70 -11.42 -17.58
CA VAL A 57 12.10 -12.21 -18.76
C VAL A 57 12.56 -11.27 -19.87
N LEU A 58 11.86 -10.15 -20.07
CA LEU A 58 12.24 -9.13 -21.05
C LEU A 58 13.58 -8.49 -20.72
N ASP A 59 13.77 -8.02 -19.48
CA ASP A 59 15.00 -7.35 -19.06
C ASP A 59 16.23 -8.26 -19.21
N ASN A 60 16.11 -9.52 -18.76
CA ASN A 60 17.18 -10.52 -18.89
C ASN A 60 17.44 -10.92 -20.37
N THR A 61 16.39 -11.00 -21.19
CA THR A 61 16.54 -11.32 -22.62
C THR A 61 17.28 -10.21 -23.36
N VAL A 62 16.93 -8.95 -23.07
CA VAL A 62 17.62 -7.78 -23.63
C VAL A 62 19.09 -7.76 -23.20
N GLU A 63 19.39 -8.11 -21.95
CA GLU A 63 20.76 -8.24 -21.44
C GLU A 63 21.55 -9.34 -22.18
N LEU A 64 20.97 -10.52 -22.38
CA LEU A 64 21.60 -11.62 -23.11
C LEU A 64 21.88 -11.31 -24.59
N ILE A 65 20.93 -10.68 -25.29
CA ILE A 65 21.11 -10.29 -26.69
C ILE A 65 22.33 -9.37 -26.81
N ARG A 66 22.52 -8.44 -25.85
CA ARG A 66 23.66 -7.53 -25.83
C ARG A 66 24.98 -8.24 -25.66
N GLU A 67 25.11 -9.16 -24.71
CA GLU A 67 26.39 -9.86 -24.51
C GLU A 67 26.83 -10.61 -25.76
N MET A 68 25.87 -11.23 -26.45
CA MET A 68 26.13 -11.89 -27.72
C MET A 68 26.50 -10.88 -28.82
N VAL A 69 25.85 -9.71 -28.91
CA VAL A 69 26.17 -8.74 -29.97
C VAL A 69 27.48 -7.98 -29.70
N TYR A 70 27.80 -7.64 -28.44
CA TYR A 70 29.08 -7.05 -28.06
C TYR A 70 30.27 -7.98 -28.30
N THR A 71 30.07 -9.31 -28.27
CA THR A 71 31.11 -10.25 -28.68
C THR A 71 31.35 -10.29 -30.20
N PHE A 72 30.45 -9.69 -31.02
CA PHE A 72 30.52 -9.69 -32.48
C PHE A 72 30.59 -8.32 -33.17
N SER A 73 30.37 -7.18 -32.48
CA SER A 73 30.45 -5.84 -33.10
C SER A 73 31.05 -4.77 -32.19
N LEU A 74 31.90 -3.90 -32.76
CA LEU A 74 32.71 -2.87 -32.07
C LEU A 74 32.06 -1.47 -32.04
N PHE A 75 30.76 -1.32 -32.28
CA PHE A 75 30.12 0.00 -32.35
C PHE A 75 28.77 0.06 -31.62
N ASP A 76 28.60 1.13 -30.82
CA ASP A 76 27.33 1.59 -30.24
C ASP A 76 26.32 1.88 -31.36
N LEU A 77 25.38 0.96 -31.56
CA LEU A 77 24.22 1.14 -32.42
C LEU A 77 22.99 0.68 -31.65
N GLU A 78 21.88 1.41 -31.80
CA GLU A 78 20.55 1.04 -31.28
C GLU A 78 20.26 -0.42 -31.64
N LEU A 79 20.41 -1.30 -30.65
CA LEU A 79 20.58 -2.74 -30.83
C LEU A 79 19.33 -3.46 -31.35
N LEU A 80 18.16 -2.83 -31.22
CA LEU A 80 16.86 -3.43 -31.48
C LEU A 80 16.04 -2.48 -32.34
N SER A 81 15.57 -2.95 -33.49
CA SER A 81 14.61 -2.20 -34.30
C SER A 81 13.25 -2.13 -33.58
N PRO A 82 12.36 -1.19 -33.93
CA PRO A 82 11.01 -1.14 -33.38
C PRO A 82 10.22 -2.46 -33.53
N GLU A 83 10.46 -3.21 -34.60
CA GLU A 83 9.81 -4.52 -34.79
C GLU A 83 10.43 -5.60 -33.89
N ASP A 84 11.74 -5.55 -33.63
CA ASP A 84 12.39 -6.44 -32.65
C ASP A 84 11.84 -6.19 -31.24
N VAL A 85 11.69 -4.92 -30.85
CA VAL A 85 11.08 -4.55 -29.56
C VAL A 85 9.66 -5.08 -29.45
N LYS A 86 8.85 -4.94 -30.50
CA LYS A 86 7.48 -5.46 -30.54
C LYS A 86 7.44 -6.99 -30.43
N ASN A 87 8.32 -7.68 -31.15
CA ASN A 87 8.45 -9.15 -31.09
C ASN A 87 8.89 -9.62 -29.69
N LEU A 88 9.83 -8.90 -29.06
CA LEU A 88 10.26 -9.18 -27.69
C LEU A 88 9.12 -8.97 -26.68
N LEU A 89 8.38 -7.86 -26.78
CA LEU A 89 7.23 -7.61 -25.91
C LEU A 89 6.16 -8.69 -26.05
N GLN A 90 5.94 -9.21 -27.25
CA GLN A 90 5.00 -10.32 -27.48
C GLN A 90 5.54 -11.65 -26.93
N ALA A 91 6.81 -11.99 -27.21
CA ALA A 91 7.43 -13.24 -26.79
C ALA A 91 7.58 -13.37 -25.26
N THR A 92 7.78 -12.25 -24.58
CA THR A 92 7.97 -12.20 -23.11
C THR A 92 6.66 -12.14 -22.33
N GLY A 93 5.54 -11.90 -23.02
CA GLY A 93 4.22 -11.70 -22.40
C GLY A 93 3.97 -10.27 -21.92
N CYS A 94 4.91 -9.33 -22.09
CA CYS A 94 4.67 -7.94 -21.69
C CYS A 94 3.53 -7.28 -22.48
N SER A 95 3.33 -7.64 -23.76
CA SER A 95 2.22 -7.14 -24.56
C SER A 95 0.86 -7.47 -23.96
N SER A 96 0.67 -8.69 -23.41
CA SER A 96 -0.59 -9.08 -22.78
C SER A 96 -0.81 -8.40 -21.43
N GLU A 97 0.25 -8.21 -20.65
CA GLU A 97 0.15 -7.53 -19.34
C GLU A 97 -0.21 -6.04 -19.47
N MET A 98 0.15 -5.44 -20.60
CA MET A 98 -0.20 -4.05 -20.94
C MET A 98 -1.59 -3.90 -21.59
N GLN A 99 -2.24 -5.00 -21.98
CA GLN A 99 -3.59 -4.98 -22.53
C GLN A 99 -4.63 -4.83 -21.41
N HIS A 100 -5.59 -3.94 -21.62
CA HIS A 100 -6.72 -3.73 -20.71
C HIS A 100 -8.01 -3.55 -21.49
N SER A 101 -9.14 -3.84 -20.84
CA SER A 101 -10.47 -3.64 -21.40
C SER A 101 -10.76 -2.16 -21.61
N ALA A 102 -11.64 -1.86 -22.56
CA ALA A 102 -12.15 -0.50 -22.74
C ALA A 102 -12.90 -0.04 -21.47
N CYS A 103 -12.83 1.26 -21.18
CA CYS A 103 -13.55 1.84 -20.07
C CYS A 103 -15.05 1.87 -20.35
N GLU A 104 -15.83 1.29 -19.43
CA GLU A 104 -17.28 1.41 -19.47
C GLU A 104 -17.72 2.84 -19.19
N THR A 105 -18.73 3.30 -19.92
CA THR A 105 -19.36 4.61 -19.72
C THR A 105 -20.82 4.41 -19.35
N ASN A 106 -21.07 4.19 -18.06
CA ASN A 106 -22.40 4.05 -17.49
C ASN A 106 -22.47 4.84 -16.17
N CYS A 107 -23.66 4.87 -15.56
CA CYS A 107 -23.86 5.55 -14.28
C CYS A 107 -22.87 5.06 -13.21
N LEU A 108 -22.70 3.73 -13.07
CA LEU A 108 -21.90 3.14 -11.99
C LEU A 108 -20.42 3.44 -12.17
N SER A 109 -19.89 3.38 -13.39
CA SER A 109 -18.50 3.70 -13.70
C SER A 109 -18.17 5.20 -13.57
N ASN A 110 -19.20 6.05 -13.66
CA ASN A 110 -19.09 7.47 -13.34
C ASN A 110 -19.18 7.76 -11.84
N ARG A 111 -19.92 6.94 -11.08
CA ARG A 111 -20.17 7.12 -9.64
C ARG A 111 -19.09 6.53 -8.74
N TYR A 112 -18.49 5.40 -9.12
CA TYR A 112 -17.56 4.63 -8.30
C TYR A 112 -16.21 4.38 -8.99
N ARG A 113 -15.15 4.33 -8.17
CA ARG A 113 -13.80 3.95 -8.60
C ARG A 113 -13.75 2.46 -8.92
N THR A 114 -13.00 2.09 -9.96
CA THR A 114 -12.55 0.70 -10.09
C THR A 114 -11.60 0.34 -8.94
N ILE A 115 -11.42 -0.95 -8.63
CA ILE A 115 -10.48 -1.38 -7.57
C ILE A 115 -9.03 -1.11 -8.00
N SER A 116 -8.72 -1.26 -9.29
CA SER A 116 -7.37 -1.10 -9.83
C SER A 116 -6.97 0.34 -10.15
N GLY A 117 -7.85 1.33 -9.92
CA GLY A 117 -7.64 2.73 -10.32
C GLY A 117 -7.74 2.97 -11.83
N HIS A 118 -7.95 1.93 -12.63
CA HIS A 118 -8.16 2.04 -14.07
C HIS A 118 -9.40 2.90 -14.40
N CYS A 119 -9.39 3.57 -15.55
CA CYS A 119 -10.49 4.44 -16.01
C CYS A 119 -10.79 5.67 -15.13
N ASN A 120 -9.86 6.06 -14.26
CA ASN A 120 -9.93 7.38 -13.63
C ASN A 120 -9.76 8.48 -14.70
N ASN A 121 -8.74 8.34 -15.55
CA ASN A 121 -8.35 9.30 -16.57
C ASN A 121 -8.75 8.86 -18.00
N ARG A 122 -8.82 9.80 -18.96
CA ARG A 122 -8.97 9.53 -20.41
C ARG A 122 -7.85 8.64 -20.95
N HIS A 123 -6.66 8.72 -20.37
CA HIS A 123 -5.60 7.73 -20.52
C HIS A 123 -5.76 6.70 -19.40
N PRO A 124 -6.43 5.56 -19.64
CA PRO A 124 -7.03 4.76 -18.55
C PRO A 124 -6.05 4.18 -17.54
N ARG A 125 -4.76 4.09 -17.89
CA ARG A 125 -3.69 3.56 -17.04
C ARG A 125 -3.08 4.60 -16.10
N LEU A 126 -3.26 5.90 -16.31
CA LEU A 126 -2.63 6.90 -15.45
C LEU A 126 -3.13 6.77 -14.02
N GLY A 127 -2.21 6.52 -13.08
CA GLY A 127 -2.49 6.25 -11.67
C GLY A 127 -3.04 4.86 -11.33
N ALA A 128 -3.22 3.96 -12.31
CA ALA A 128 -3.70 2.60 -12.07
C ALA A 128 -2.61 1.70 -11.46
N ALA A 129 -3.02 0.65 -10.75
CA ALA A 129 -2.11 -0.37 -10.23
C ALA A 129 -1.36 -1.11 -11.35
N ASN A 130 -0.14 -1.60 -11.03
CA ASN A 130 0.77 -2.27 -11.97
C ASN A 130 1.17 -1.39 -13.16
N THR A 131 1.49 -0.13 -12.88
CA THR A 131 2.00 0.83 -13.85
C THR A 131 3.39 1.32 -13.45
N PRO A 132 4.27 1.64 -14.41
CA PRO A 132 5.56 2.26 -14.11
C PRO A 132 5.38 3.54 -13.30
N TYR A 133 6.30 3.81 -12.37
CA TYR A 133 6.36 5.14 -11.76
C TYR A 133 6.60 6.21 -12.82
N THR A 134 6.01 7.40 -12.64
CA THR A 134 6.32 8.53 -13.52
C THR A 134 7.70 9.11 -13.20
N ARG A 135 8.41 9.58 -14.23
CA ARG A 135 9.76 10.15 -14.13
C ARG A 135 9.68 11.66 -14.33
N TRP A 136 10.01 12.44 -13.30
CA TRP A 136 10.12 13.91 -13.44
C TRP A 136 11.49 14.37 -13.94
N LEU A 137 12.50 13.53 -13.76
CA LEU A 137 13.83 13.64 -14.35
C LEU A 137 14.17 12.30 -15.00
N PRO A 138 15.00 12.28 -16.06
CA PRO A 138 15.56 11.05 -16.59
C PRO A 138 16.26 10.22 -15.51
N SER A 139 16.25 8.89 -15.66
CA SER A 139 16.99 8.01 -14.76
C SER A 139 18.50 8.16 -14.94
N GLU A 140 19.25 8.08 -13.84
CA GLU A 140 20.72 8.06 -13.82
C GLU A 140 21.19 6.67 -13.36
N TYR A 141 21.53 5.82 -14.32
CA TYR A 141 22.13 4.51 -14.14
C TYR A 141 23.61 4.54 -14.57
N GLU A 142 24.41 3.53 -14.18
CA GLU A 142 25.82 3.40 -14.61
C GLU A 142 25.97 3.11 -16.10
N ASP A 143 24.95 2.50 -16.68
CA ASP A 143 24.86 2.19 -18.10
C ASP A 143 23.54 2.69 -18.69
N SER A 144 23.39 2.57 -20.00
CA SER A 144 22.19 2.96 -20.73
C SER A 144 20.96 2.09 -20.45
N HIS A 145 21.04 1.11 -19.53
CA HIS A 145 20.09 0.01 -19.43
C HIS A 145 19.39 -0.05 -18.09
N GLY A 146 20.15 0.08 -17.00
CA GLY A 146 19.59 -0.07 -15.66
C GLY A 146 20.56 -0.58 -14.61
N SER A 147 21.88 -0.64 -14.85
CA SER A 147 22.85 -0.96 -13.80
C SER A 147 22.81 0.14 -12.73
N PRO A 148 22.47 -0.18 -11.46
CA PRO A 148 22.34 0.79 -10.38
C PRO A 148 23.57 1.66 -10.20
N ARG A 149 23.40 2.85 -9.61
CA ARG A 149 24.56 3.63 -9.18
C ARG A 149 25.34 2.95 -8.06
N GLY A 150 26.66 2.91 -8.15
CA GLY A 150 27.54 2.15 -7.26
C GLY A 150 27.58 0.64 -7.56
N TRP A 151 27.15 0.23 -8.76
CA TRP A 151 27.22 -1.16 -9.20
C TRP A 151 28.66 -1.59 -9.48
N ASP A 152 29.50 -0.74 -10.06
CA ASP A 152 30.95 -0.86 -10.02
C ASP A 152 31.53 0.04 -8.90
N LEU A 153 32.40 -0.51 -8.05
CA LEU A 153 33.01 0.26 -6.95
C LEU A 153 34.04 1.28 -7.45
N GLN A 154 34.58 1.08 -8.65
CA GLN A 154 35.59 1.96 -9.24
C GLN A 154 34.98 3.01 -10.17
N HIS A 155 33.69 2.89 -10.50
CA HIS A 155 33.01 3.89 -11.32
C HIS A 155 32.94 5.22 -10.56
N THR A 156 33.25 6.30 -11.27
CA THR A 156 33.27 7.65 -10.70
C THR A 156 32.13 8.49 -11.25
N TYR A 157 31.53 9.28 -10.36
CA TYR A 157 30.52 10.28 -10.65
C TYR A 157 31.12 11.62 -10.28
N HIS A 158 31.22 12.55 -11.23
CA HIS A 158 31.85 13.84 -11.00
C HIS A 158 33.26 13.71 -10.39
N ASN A 159 34.05 12.75 -10.87
CA ASN A 159 35.41 12.41 -10.40
C ASN A 159 35.52 11.78 -8.98
N PHE A 160 34.41 11.33 -8.39
CA PHE A 160 34.41 10.63 -7.09
C PHE A 160 33.66 9.31 -7.15
N THR A 161 34.12 8.30 -6.42
CA THR A 161 33.33 7.07 -6.21
C THR A 161 32.19 7.33 -5.22
N LEU A 162 31.09 6.58 -5.31
CA LEU A 162 30.00 6.70 -4.33
C LEU A 162 30.34 5.96 -3.04
N PRO A 163 30.01 6.51 -1.86
CA PRO A 163 30.29 5.85 -0.60
C PRO A 163 29.44 4.59 -0.44
N PRO A 164 29.93 3.55 0.28
CA PRO A 164 29.08 2.47 0.74
C PRO A 164 27.91 3.03 1.56
N VAL A 165 26.68 2.64 1.23
CA VAL A 165 25.47 3.19 1.86
C VAL A 165 25.42 2.96 3.37
N ARG A 166 26.05 1.87 3.85
CA ARG A 166 26.18 1.58 5.28
C ARG A 166 27.12 2.56 6.01
N CYS A 167 28.17 3.04 5.35
CA CYS A 167 29.04 4.09 5.91
C CYS A 167 28.26 5.40 6.10
N VAL A 168 27.42 5.75 5.11
CA VAL A 168 26.54 6.94 5.21
C VAL A 168 25.56 6.76 6.37
N SER A 169 24.95 5.58 6.49
CA SER A 169 24.05 5.27 7.61
C SER A 169 24.73 5.46 8.97
N GLN A 170 25.92 4.90 9.16
CA GLN A 170 26.65 5.03 10.43
C GLN A 170 27.14 6.45 10.73
N SER A 171 27.60 7.18 9.71
CA SER A 171 28.27 8.48 9.91
C SER A 171 27.29 9.65 10.00
N VAL A 172 26.14 9.53 9.33
CA VAL A 172 25.15 10.60 9.14
C VAL A 172 23.80 10.26 9.78
N LEU A 173 23.30 9.03 9.61
CA LEU A 173 21.93 8.71 9.97
C LEU A 173 21.79 8.21 11.42
N TYR A 174 22.76 7.43 11.90
CA TYR A 174 22.68 6.72 13.17
C TYR A 174 22.45 7.66 14.36
N THR A 175 21.54 7.28 15.24
CA THR A 175 21.25 7.99 16.49
C THR A 175 20.89 6.99 17.58
N HIS A 176 21.54 7.09 18.74
CA HIS A 176 21.19 6.29 19.91
C HIS A 176 19.76 6.61 20.38
N ASN A 177 19.01 5.57 20.78
CA ASN A 177 17.61 5.71 21.22
C ASN A 177 17.41 6.68 22.39
N ASN A 178 18.42 6.87 23.25
CA ASN A 178 18.37 7.79 24.39
C ASN A 178 18.78 9.24 24.05
N ASN A 179 19.21 9.50 22.81
CA ASN A 179 19.69 10.80 22.34
C ASN A 179 18.80 11.32 21.20
N ILE A 180 17.48 11.33 21.43
CA ILE A 180 16.50 11.84 20.47
C ILE A 180 15.77 13.06 21.04
N SER A 181 15.43 13.98 20.16
CA SER A 181 14.53 15.09 20.44
C SER A 181 13.10 14.70 20.14
N LEU A 182 12.18 15.09 21.02
CA LEU A 182 10.75 14.85 20.87
C LEU A 182 10.06 16.06 20.27
N ASP A 183 9.08 15.83 19.41
CA ASP A 183 8.26 16.88 18.85
C ASP A 183 7.37 17.51 19.93
N THR A 184 7.36 18.84 20.01
CA THR A 184 6.57 19.57 21.00
C THR A 184 5.17 19.93 20.53
N SER A 185 4.86 19.80 19.23
CA SER A 185 3.56 20.17 18.67
C SER A 185 2.80 19.03 18.02
N LEU A 186 3.44 17.90 17.72
CA LEU A 186 2.81 16.78 16.99
C LEU A 186 2.77 15.49 17.80
N SER A 187 1.65 14.78 17.71
CA SER A 187 1.49 13.43 18.25
C SER A 187 2.17 12.41 17.35
N HIS A 188 2.42 11.22 17.92
CA HIS A 188 2.97 10.10 17.16
C HIS A 188 1.99 9.59 16.11
N LEU A 189 0.68 9.81 16.29
CA LEU A 189 -0.33 9.46 15.28
C LEU A 189 -0.09 10.15 13.94
N LEU A 190 0.49 11.36 13.89
CA LEU A 190 0.84 11.98 12.61
C LEU A 190 1.86 11.13 11.83
N VAL A 191 2.84 10.54 12.51
CA VAL A 191 3.87 9.69 11.90
C VAL A 191 3.24 8.44 11.30
N GLU A 192 2.39 7.77 12.09
CA GLU A 192 1.63 6.59 11.65
C GLU A 192 0.70 6.92 10.47
N TRP A 193 0.07 8.10 10.49
CA TRP A 193 -0.78 8.54 9.38
C TRP A 193 0.01 8.79 8.09
N GLY A 194 1.26 9.25 8.20
CA GLY A 194 2.16 9.36 7.04
C GLY A 194 2.41 8.02 6.37
N GLN A 195 2.63 6.97 7.15
CA GLN A 195 2.79 5.60 6.63
C GLN A 195 1.48 5.03 6.11
N TRP A 196 0.35 5.30 6.79
CA TRP A 196 -0.99 4.96 6.31
C TRP A 196 -1.24 5.51 4.90
N ILE A 197 -0.88 6.77 4.65
CA ILE A 197 -0.95 7.39 3.33
C ILE A 197 0.02 6.71 2.35
N ASP A 198 1.27 6.45 2.75
CA ASP A 198 2.27 5.80 1.85
C ASP A 198 1.76 4.45 1.35
N HIS A 199 1.12 3.70 2.24
CA HIS A 199 0.58 2.38 1.95
C HIS A 199 -0.66 2.40 1.04
N ASP A 200 -1.29 3.56 0.84
CA ASP A 200 -2.31 3.77 -0.18
C ASP A 200 -1.71 4.12 -1.55
N LEU A 201 -0.54 4.78 -1.53
CA LEU A 201 0.00 5.46 -2.70
C LEU A 201 1.02 4.61 -3.45
N SER A 202 1.89 3.89 -2.73
CA SER A 202 2.97 3.16 -3.38
C SER A 202 3.33 1.84 -2.73
N LEU A 203 3.58 0.84 -3.59
CA LEU A 203 4.16 -0.44 -3.23
C LEU A 203 5.08 -0.87 -4.36
N THR A 204 6.39 -0.68 -4.18
CA THR A 204 7.39 -1.22 -5.12
C THR A 204 7.66 -2.69 -4.81
N PRO A 205 7.33 -3.64 -5.71
CA PRO A 205 7.68 -5.04 -5.53
C PRO A 205 9.19 -5.25 -5.69
N GLN A 206 9.71 -6.29 -5.07
CA GLN A 206 11.07 -6.76 -5.33
C GLN A 206 11.08 -7.79 -6.46
N SER A 207 12.25 -8.00 -7.07
CA SER A 207 12.47 -9.15 -7.95
C SER A 207 12.07 -10.45 -7.24
N PRO A 208 11.23 -11.31 -7.84
CA PRO A 208 10.83 -12.56 -7.22
C PRO A 208 11.91 -13.65 -7.34
N SER A 209 12.88 -13.48 -8.23
CA SER A 209 14.03 -14.38 -8.31
C SER A 209 14.91 -14.23 -7.06
N THR A 210 15.18 -15.34 -6.39
CA THR A 210 16.11 -15.38 -5.25
C THR A 210 17.54 -15.73 -5.68
N ALA A 211 17.71 -16.15 -6.93
CA ALA A 211 18.98 -16.53 -7.50
C ALA A 211 19.39 -15.52 -8.58
N ALA A 212 20.67 -15.23 -8.60
CA ALA A 212 21.30 -14.44 -9.64
C ALA A 212 21.11 -15.12 -11.00
N PHE A 213 20.74 -14.35 -12.02
CA PHE A 213 20.35 -14.89 -13.31
C PHE A 213 21.51 -15.59 -14.01
N ARG A 214 22.71 -14.99 -13.98
CA ARG A 214 23.88 -15.51 -14.69
C ARG A 214 24.54 -16.67 -13.95
N THR A 215 24.74 -16.49 -12.64
CA THR A 215 25.53 -17.43 -11.82
C THR A 215 24.70 -18.46 -11.08
N GLY A 216 23.38 -18.27 -10.96
CA GLY A 216 22.51 -19.09 -10.12
C GLY A 216 22.75 -18.89 -8.61
N ALA A 217 23.60 -17.93 -8.23
CA ALA A 217 23.96 -17.69 -6.84
C ALA A 217 22.77 -17.18 -6.02
N ASP A 218 22.54 -17.75 -4.84
CA ASP A 218 21.48 -17.29 -3.93
C ASP A 218 21.84 -15.91 -3.35
N CYS A 219 21.08 -14.87 -3.70
CA CYS A 219 21.29 -13.49 -3.24
C CYS A 219 21.23 -13.34 -1.72
N THR A 220 20.66 -14.32 -1.00
CA THR A 220 20.65 -14.32 0.47
C THR A 220 21.96 -14.82 1.09
N ARG A 221 22.83 -15.43 0.29
CA ARG A 221 24.09 -16.04 0.72
C ARG A 221 25.32 -15.46 0.01
N THR A 222 25.14 -14.81 -1.13
CA THR A 222 26.22 -14.20 -1.89
C THR A 222 26.32 -12.69 -1.64
N CYS A 223 27.55 -12.19 -1.62
CA CYS A 223 27.85 -10.75 -1.68
C CYS A 223 28.28 -10.30 -3.08
N SER A 224 28.17 -11.18 -4.07
CA SER A 224 28.39 -10.86 -5.49
C SER A 224 27.26 -9.98 -6.02
N ARG A 225 27.63 -9.05 -6.91
CA ARG A 225 26.71 -8.20 -7.65
C ARG A 225 26.39 -8.89 -8.97
N ASP A 226 25.18 -9.43 -9.08
CA ASP A 226 24.65 -10.12 -10.25
C ASP A 226 23.12 -10.09 -10.15
N THR A 227 22.42 -9.59 -11.17
CA THR A 227 20.98 -9.32 -11.10
C THR A 227 20.21 -10.60 -10.69
N PRO A 228 19.30 -10.53 -9.68
CA PRO A 228 18.80 -9.34 -8.99
C PRO A 228 19.52 -8.99 -7.67
N CYS A 229 20.66 -9.62 -7.37
CA CYS A 229 21.45 -9.37 -6.17
C CYS A 229 22.20 -8.03 -6.28
N PHE A 230 21.91 -7.09 -5.38
CA PHE A 230 22.65 -5.83 -5.25
C PHE A 230 23.01 -5.54 -3.78
N PRO A 231 23.83 -6.42 -3.17
CA PRO A 231 24.03 -6.45 -1.71
C PRO A 231 24.69 -5.18 -1.16
N ILE A 232 24.31 -4.83 0.07
CA ILE A 232 24.88 -3.68 0.79
C ILE A 232 26.16 -4.14 1.49
N GLN A 233 27.30 -3.62 1.05
CA GLN A 233 28.60 -3.97 1.64
C GLN A 233 28.71 -3.45 3.07
N ILE A 234 29.22 -4.29 3.97
CA ILE A 234 29.51 -3.92 5.36
C ILE A 234 30.97 -3.45 5.42
N PRO A 235 31.24 -2.20 5.81
CA PRO A 235 32.61 -1.68 5.89
C PRO A 235 33.39 -2.39 7.00
N LEU A 236 34.73 -2.45 6.89
CA LEU A 236 35.59 -3.10 7.88
C LEU A 236 35.55 -2.43 9.27
N SER A 237 35.13 -1.16 9.32
CA SER A 237 34.93 -0.40 10.56
C SER A 237 33.57 -0.65 11.22
N ASP A 238 32.68 -1.44 10.61
CA ASP A 238 31.35 -1.68 11.16
C ASP A 238 31.42 -2.62 12.37
N PRO A 239 30.65 -2.37 13.44
CA PRO A 239 30.54 -3.31 14.56
C PRO A 239 30.07 -4.72 14.16
N ARG A 240 29.40 -4.87 13.01
CA ARG A 240 28.92 -6.15 12.46
C ARG A 240 29.99 -6.92 11.66
N THR A 241 31.17 -6.35 11.46
CA THR A 241 32.26 -7.00 10.71
C THR A 241 32.62 -8.34 11.35
N GLY A 242 32.84 -9.37 10.52
CA GLY A 242 33.16 -10.73 10.97
C GLY A 242 31.95 -11.66 11.14
N ILE A 243 30.72 -11.12 11.17
CA ILE A 243 29.48 -11.93 11.16
C ILE A 243 29.06 -12.22 9.70
N GLN A 244 29.00 -11.18 8.86
CA GLN A 244 28.80 -11.26 7.41
C GLN A 244 29.58 -10.11 6.74
N THR A 245 29.88 -10.25 5.44
CA THR A 245 30.56 -9.21 4.65
C THR A 245 29.60 -8.25 3.96
N CYS A 246 28.31 -8.62 3.84
CA CYS A 246 27.27 -7.77 3.28
C CYS A 246 25.90 -8.06 3.90
N MET A 247 24.96 -7.12 3.74
CA MET A 247 23.52 -7.37 3.94
C MET A 247 22.85 -7.67 2.59
N PRO A 248 21.95 -8.67 2.53
CA PRO A 248 21.26 -9.01 1.29
C PRO A 248 20.31 -7.88 0.87
N PHE A 249 20.36 -7.52 -0.42
CA PHE A 249 19.45 -6.58 -1.03
C PHE A 249 19.07 -7.07 -2.42
N PHE A 250 17.77 -7.09 -2.68
CA PHE A 250 17.19 -7.48 -3.96
C PHE A 250 16.74 -6.23 -4.69
N ARG A 251 17.13 -6.13 -5.96
CA ARG A 251 16.65 -5.08 -6.86
C ARG A 251 15.12 -5.09 -6.94
N SER A 252 14.54 -3.91 -7.04
CA SER A 252 13.11 -3.73 -7.29
C SER A 252 12.72 -4.36 -8.61
N ALA A 253 11.54 -4.95 -8.69
CA ALA A 253 11.06 -5.59 -9.90
C ALA A 253 10.99 -4.59 -11.08
N PRO A 254 11.42 -4.98 -12.30
CA PRO A 254 11.22 -4.17 -13.49
C PRO A 254 9.73 -4.16 -13.89
N SER A 255 9.34 -3.20 -14.71
CA SER A 255 8.00 -3.10 -15.30
C SER A 255 8.06 -3.35 -16.81
N CYS A 256 7.01 -3.95 -17.35
CA CYS A 256 6.74 -3.85 -18.78
C CYS A 256 6.47 -2.38 -19.14
N VAL A 257 7.22 -1.86 -20.12
CA VAL A 257 7.08 -0.50 -20.66
C VAL A 257 6.64 -0.63 -22.12
N GLY A 258 5.60 0.11 -22.51
CA GLY A 258 5.07 0.13 -23.86
C GLY A 258 5.56 1.35 -24.65
N GLY A 259 5.63 1.23 -25.98
CA GLY A 259 6.00 2.32 -26.90
C GLY A 259 7.22 1.98 -27.77
N VAL A 260 7.44 2.77 -28.82
CA VAL A 260 8.68 2.72 -29.63
C VAL A 260 9.77 3.39 -28.81
N VAL A 261 10.30 2.66 -27.83
CA VAL A 261 11.36 3.15 -26.97
C VAL A 261 12.67 2.98 -27.75
N THR A 262 13.24 4.09 -28.23
CA THR A 262 14.56 4.11 -28.90
C THR A 262 15.70 3.73 -27.96
N ARG A 263 15.50 3.84 -26.63
CA ARG A 263 16.45 3.40 -25.58
C ARG A 263 15.76 2.71 -24.41
N TRP A 264 15.84 1.37 -24.37
CA TRP A 264 15.30 0.57 -23.27
C TRP A 264 16.02 0.87 -21.95
N GLN A 265 15.37 1.60 -21.05
CA GLN A 265 15.82 1.87 -19.68
C GLN A 265 14.91 1.17 -18.67
N ARG A 266 15.51 0.63 -17.61
CA ARG A 266 14.79 -0.08 -16.55
C ARG A 266 13.88 0.85 -15.77
N GLU A 267 12.59 0.53 -15.78
CA GLU A 267 11.59 1.20 -14.95
C GLU A 267 11.02 0.26 -13.89
N GLN A 268 10.75 0.79 -12.70
CA GLN A 268 10.07 0.05 -11.63
C GLN A 268 8.57 0.35 -11.70
N LEU A 269 7.74 -0.59 -11.24
CA LEU A 269 6.29 -0.39 -11.15
C LEU A 269 5.81 -0.06 -9.74
N ASN A 270 4.68 0.63 -9.69
CA ASN A 270 3.80 0.66 -8.54
C ASN A 270 2.78 -0.48 -8.64
N ALA A 271 2.74 -1.37 -7.65
CA ALA A 271 1.82 -2.50 -7.62
C ALA A 271 0.40 -2.15 -7.18
N ILE A 272 0.22 -0.97 -6.59
CA ILE A 272 -1.07 -0.47 -6.07
C ILE A 272 -1.49 0.81 -6.80
N THR A 273 -2.73 1.26 -6.56
CA THR A 273 -3.25 2.50 -7.14
C THR A 273 -2.41 3.70 -6.68
N SER A 274 -2.37 4.77 -7.48
CA SER A 274 -1.68 6.01 -7.09
C SER A 274 -2.60 6.97 -6.33
N PHE A 275 -3.90 6.71 -6.27
CA PHE A 275 -4.88 7.62 -5.71
C PHE A 275 -4.97 7.46 -4.20
N VAL A 276 -5.36 8.54 -3.50
CA VAL A 276 -5.81 8.43 -2.10
C VAL A 276 -7.24 7.92 -2.12
N ASP A 277 -7.40 6.60 -2.14
CA ASP A 277 -8.68 5.90 -2.34
C ASP A 277 -8.93 4.72 -1.36
N ALA A 278 -8.11 4.62 -0.32
CA ALA A 278 -8.16 3.61 0.72
C ALA A 278 -7.94 2.17 0.20
N SER A 279 -7.16 2.02 -0.88
CA SER A 279 -6.69 0.73 -1.40
C SER A 279 -5.98 -0.13 -0.34
N MET A 280 -5.38 0.46 0.69
CA MET A 280 -4.79 -0.31 1.79
C MET A 280 -5.85 -1.10 2.61
N VAL A 281 -7.11 -0.66 2.56
CA VAL A 281 -8.26 -1.39 3.15
C VAL A 281 -8.89 -2.32 2.11
N TYR A 282 -9.10 -1.84 0.88
CA TYR A 282 -9.92 -2.52 -0.13
C TYR A 282 -9.15 -3.39 -1.13
N GLY A 283 -7.82 -3.31 -1.16
CA GLY A 283 -6.97 -3.94 -2.16
C GLY A 283 -6.89 -3.15 -3.47
N SER A 284 -5.98 -3.59 -4.34
CA SER A 284 -5.73 -2.98 -5.66
C SER A 284 -6.05 -3.91 -6.85
N THR A 285 -6.64 -5.08 -6.59
CA THR A 285 -7.16 -5.98 -7.62
C THR A 285 -8.54 -6.51 -7.26
N ASP A 286 -9.40 -6.75 -8.26
CA ASP A 286 -10.78 -7.21 -8.03
C ASP A 286 -10.83 -8.54 -7.26
N SER A 287 -9.88 -9.44 -7.53
CA SER A 287 -9.74 -10.72 -6.80
C SER A 287 -9.43 -10.55 -5.32
N GLN A 288 -8.57 -9.58 -4.97
CA GLN A 288 -8.22 -9.29 -3.58
C GLN A 288 -9.39 -8.59 -2.89
N ALA A 289 -9.99 -7.60 -3.53
CA ALA A 289 -11.15 -6.89 -3.01
C ALA A 289 -12.32 -7.84 -2.74
N SER A 290 -12.60 -8.77 -3.65
CA SER A 290 -13.61 -9.81 -3.47
C SER A 290 -13.30 -10.73 -2.28
N ALA A 291 -12.05 -11.16 -2.13
CA ALA A 291 -11.62 -12.01 -1.01
C ALA A 291 -11.66 -11.31 0.36
N LEU A 292 -11.61 -9.98 0.39
CA LEU A 292 -11.72 -9.17 1.61
C LEU A 292 -13.18 -8.90 2.02
N ARG A 293 -14.16 -9.21 1.17
CA ARG A 293 -15.58 -8.98 1.43
C ARG A 293 -16.23 -10.19 2.08
N ASN A 294 -17.22 -9.94 2.94
CA ASN A 294 -18.16 -10.96 3.39
C ASN A 294 -19.32 -11.06 2.39
N LEU A 295 -19.12 -11.83 1.33
CA LEU A 295 -20.10 -12.00 0.25
C LEU A 295 -21.36 -12.77 0.68
N SER A 296 -21.30 -13.47 1.82
CA SER A 296 -22.46 -14.16 2.40
C SER A 296 -23.40 -13.22 3.15
N SER A 297 -22.95 -12.01 3.47
CA SER A 297 -23.76 -11.02 4.19
C SER A 297 -24.56 -10.14 3.23
N PRO A 298 -25.84 -9.84 3.53
CA PRO A 298 -26.62 -8.87 2.76
C PRO A 298 -26.22 -7.40 3.05
N LEU A 299 -25.20 -7.16 3.88
CA LEU A 299 -24.85 -5.82 4.39
C LEU A 299 -23.59 -5.22 3.75
N GLY A 300 -23.06 -5.83 2.68
CA GLY A 300 -21.88 -5.31 1.97
C GLY A 300 -20.61 -5.22 2.82
N LEU A 301 -20.51 -6.02 3.89
CA LEU A 301 -19.43 -5.95 4.90
C LEU A 301 -18.07 -6.41 4.35
N LEU A 302 -17.00 -5.94 4.98
CA LEU A 302 -15.69 -6.60 4.94
C LEU A 302 -15.69 -7.84 5.84
N ALA A 303 -14.93 -8.85 5.44
CA ALA A 303 -14.73 -10.07 6.21
C ALA A 303 -14.02 -9.75 7.54
N VAL A 304 -14.38 -10.50 8.58
CA VAL A 304 -13.83 -10.33 9.94
C VAL A 304 -13.24 -11.64 10.44
N ASN A 305 -12.37 -11.55 11.45
CA ASN A 305 -11.81 -12.72 12.12
C ASN A 305 -12.90 -13.57 12.75
N GLN A 306 -12.88 -14.88 12.50
CA GLN A 306 -13.85 -15.83 13.05
C GLN A 306 -13.37 -16.48 14.35
N LEU A 307 -12.08 -16.33 14.70
CA LEU A 307 -11.45 -17.00 15.84
C LEU A 307 -11.32 -16.08 17.06
N TYR A 308 -11.07 -14.79 16.83
CA TYR A 308 -10.81 -13.82 17.89
C TYR A 308 -11.60 -12.54 17.66
N ALA A 309 -11.98 -11.91 18.77
CA ALA A 309 -12.60 -10.59 18.81
C ALA A 309 -11.94 -9.73 19.91
N ASP A 310 -12.06 -8.42 19.78
CA ASP A 310 -11.54 -7.41 20.69
C ASP A 310 -12.66 -6.93 21.60
N GLN A 311 -12.97 -7.69 22.66
CA GLN A 311 -14.08 -7.38 23.58
C GLN A 311 -15.43 -7.15 22.85
N GLY A 312 -15.70 -7.97 21.82
CA GLY A 312 -16.90 -7.86 20.99
C GLY A 312 -16.73 -7.06 19.70
N LEU A 313 -15.63 -6.32 19.53
CA LEU A 313 -15.31 -5.62 18.28
C LEU A 313 -14.50 -6.51 17.33
N ALA A 314 -14.67 -6.31 16.02
CA ALA A 314 -14.05 -7.13 15.00
C ALA A 314 -12.52 -6.96 14.94
N TYR A 315 -11.81 -8.05 14.64
CA TYR A 315 -10.47 -8.03 14.07
C TYR A 315 -10.51 -8.30 12.57
N MET A 316 -9.42 -7.95 11.88
CA MET A 316 -9.19 -8.40 10.51
C MET A 316 -9.09 -9.93 10.42
N PRO A 317 -9.47 -10.55 9.29
CA PRO A 317 -9.20 -11.95 9.04
C PRO A 317 -7.70 -12.25 9.12
N PHE A 318 -7.34 -13.50 9.42
CA PHE A 318 -5.96 -13.95 9.30
C PHE A 318 -5.62 -14.38 7.88
N LEU A 319 -4.35 -14.30 7.53
CA LEU A 319 -3.81 -14.97 6.35
C LEU A 319 -4.00 -16.49 6.49
N PRO A 320 -4.46 -17.18 5.43
CA PRO A 320 -4.55 -18.64 5.46
C PRO A 320 -3.18 -19.27 5.70
N ARG A 321 -3.07 -20.11 6.72
CA ARG A 321 -1.84 -20.89 6.97
C ARG A 321 -1.63 -21.89 5.84
N LYS A 322 -0.47 -21.82 5.18
CA LYS A 322 -0.06 -22.81 4.18
C LYS A 322 1.09 -23.64 4.74
N PRO A 323 1.05 -24.98 4.70
CA PRO A 323 2.12 -25.84 5.22
C PRO A 323 3.52 -25.53 4.62
N SER A 324 3.54 -24.90 3.45
CA SER A 324 4.72 -24.55 2.68
C SER A 324 5.14 -23.07 2.77
N GLN A 325 4.59 -22.28 3.71
CA GLN A 325 4.92 -20.85 3.95
C GLN A 325 4.99 -20.56 5.46
N PRO A 326 6.13 -20.08 6.02
CA PRO A 326 6.20 -19.65 7.39
C PRO A 326 5.36 -18.39 7.54
N ASP A 327 4.57 -18.38 8.59
CA ASP A 327 3.84 -17.21 9.02
C ASP A 327 4.70 -16.48 10.07
N PRO A 328 5.26 -15.29 9.77
CA PRO A 328 6.15 -14.62 10.70
C PRO A 328 5.43 -14.10 11.95
N CYS A 329 4.09 -14.01 11.91
CA CYS A 329 3.27 -13.67 13.06
C CYS A 329 2.74 -14.92 13.80
N GLY A 330 3.00 -16.11 13.26
CA GLY A 330 2.59 -17.39 13.82
C GLY A 330 3.46 -17.86 14.99
N PRO A 331 3.00 -18.84 15.78
CA PRO A 331 3.81 -19.45 16.82
C PRO A 331 5.02 -20.18 16.23
N ARG A 332 6.22 -19.98 16.81
CA ARG A 332 7.48 -20.53 16.29
C ARG A 332 7.73 -21.99 16.64
N THR A 333 7.04 -22.55 17.62
CA THR A 333 7.16 -23.97 17.98
C THR A 333 6.34 -24.83 17.02
N ARG A 334 6.99 -25.85 16.42
CA ARG A 334 6.28 -26.95 15.73
C ARG A 334 5.38 -27.61 16.77
N VAL A 335 4.10 -27.26 16.75
CA VAL A 335 3.11 -28.11 17.41
C VAL A 335 3.00 -29.33 16.51
N ASN A 336 3.53 -30.47 16.96
CA ASN A 336 3.18 -31.74 16.35
C ASN A 336 1.65 -31.77 16.32
N LEU A 337 1.06 -31.87 15.12
CA LEU A 337 -0.37 -32.01 14.90
C LEU A 337 -0.84 -33.41 15.34
N THR A 338 -0.40 -33.86 16.52
CA THR A 338 -0.93 -35.00 17.24
C THR A 338 -1.90 -34.44 18.27
N GLU A 339 -3.17 -34.67 18.02
CA GLU A 339 -4.32 -34.63 18.94
C GLU A 339 -4.02 -34.06 20.34
N SER A 340 -4.42 -32.78 20.53
CA SER A 340 -4.39 -31.96 21.76
C SER A 340 -3.51 -30.69 21.73
N ALA A 341 -3.30 -30.08 20.57
CA ALA A 341 -2.98 -28.65 20.54
C ALA A 341 -4.15 -27.88 21.15
N THR A 342 -4.02 -27.43 22.41
CA THR A 342 -4.95 -26.47 23.00
C THR A 342 -5.11 -25.29 22.05
N GLN A 343 -6.32 -24.73 21.92
CA GLN A 343 -6.66 -23.60 21.04
C GLN A 343 -5.81 -22.32 21.26
N GLU A 344 -4.82 -22.35 22.14
CA GLU A 344 -4.08 -21.20 22.65
C GLU A 344 -3.02 -20.62 21.70
N ASN A 345 -2.66 -21.27 20.58
CA ASN A 345 -1.59 -20.79 19.69
C ASN A 345 -1.98 -20.79 18.18
N MET A 346 -3.10 -20.16 17.85
CA MET A 346 -3.56 -20.00 16.45
C MET A 346 -3.36 -18.60 15.84
N THR A 347 -2.60 -17.71 16.48
CA THR A 347 -2.33 -16.37 15.92
C THR A 347 -1.62 -16.45 14.58
N SER A 348 -1.92 -15.50 13.70
CA SER A 348 -1.35 -15.40 12.36
C SER A 348 -1.27 -13.95 11.94
N CYS A 349 -0.59 -13.66 10.84
CA CYS A 349 -0.59 -12.32 10.27
C CYS A 349 -2.01 -11.96 9.80
N PHE A 350 -2.43 -10.73 10.05
CA PHE A 350 -3.69 -10.20 9.54
C PHE A 350 -3.67 -10.02 8.02
N LEU A 351 -4.84 -10.17 7.40
CA LEU A 351 -5.08 -9.95 5.98
C LEU A 351 -5.84 -8.62 5.81
N ALA A 352 -5.33 -7.76 4.90
CA ALA A 352 -5.94 -6.49 4.52
C ALA A 352 -5.73 -6.22 3.02
N GLY A 353 -6.12 -5.02 2.57
CA GLY A 353 -5.87 -4.52 1.21
C GLY A 353 -4.39 -4.33 0.87
N ASP A 354 -3.55 -4.08 1.87
CA ASP A 354 -2.08 -3.97 1.71
C ASP A 354 -1.33 -5.08 2.48
N SER A 355 -0.22 -5.55 1.93
CA SER A 355 0.57 -6.66 2.49
C SER A 355 1.43 -6.26 3.70
N ARG A 356 1.61 -4.96 3.94
CA ARG A 356 2.40 -4.38 5.04
C ARG A 356 1.58 -4.13 6.30
N VAL A 357 0.31 -4.54 6.34
CA VAL A 357 -0.56 -4.37 7.53
C VAL A 357 0.05 -4.89 8.84
N ASN A 358 0.91 -5.92 8.79
CA ASN A 358 1.58 -6.48 9.97
C ASN A 358 2.95 -5.87 10.28
N GLU A 359 3.27 -4.70 9.71
CA GLU A 359 4.60 -4.09 9.86
C GLU A 359 4.93 -3.76 11.31
N HIS A 360 4.03 -3.09 12.03
CA HIS A 360 4.07 -2.92 13.49
C HIS A 360 2.64 -2.76 14.03
N LEU A 361 2.52 -2.70 15.36
CA LEU A 361 1.24 -2.64 16.07
C LEU A 361 0.40 -1.40 15.69
N GLY A 362 1.03 -0.27 15.39
CA GLY A 362 0.35 0.96 14.96
C GLY A 362 -0.40 0.78 13.64
N MET A 363 0.25 0.19 12.63
CA MET A 363 -0.39 -0.18 11.37
C MET A 363 -1.53 -1.18 11.55
N ILE A 364 -1.34 -2.23 12.36
CA ILE A 364 -2.41 -3.19 12.65
C ILE A 364 -3.62 -2.49 13.28
N ALA A 365 -3.38 -1.55 14.20
CA ALA A 365 -4.44 -0.79 14.86
C ALA A 365 -5.22 0.09 13.87
N LEU A 366 -4.55 0.83 12.99
CA LEU A 366 -5.21 1.66 11.97
C LEU A 366 -5.98 0.81 10.95
N HIS A 367 -5.40 -0.28 10.43
CA HIS A 367 -6.13 -1.15 9.51
C HIS A 367 -7.38 -1.78 10.17
N THR A 368 -7.28 -2.18 11.44
CA THR A 368 -8.44 -2.70 12.18
C THR A 368 -9.50 -1.61 12.37
N LEU A 369 -9.08 -0.39 12.72
CA LEU A 369 -9.96 0.75 12.91
C LEU A 369 -10.77 1.08 11.65
N PHE A 370 -10.11 1.16 10.49
CA PHE A 370 -10.78 1.48 9.22
C PHE A 370 -11.59 0.31 8.65
N LEU A 371 -11.27 -0.95 8.99
CA LEU A 371 -12.16 -2.07 8.73
C LEU A 371 -13.47 -1.95 9.52
N ARG A 372 -13.38 -1.61 10.81
CA ARG A 372 -14.57 -1.41 11.67
C ARG A 372 -15.41 -0.25 11.16
N GLU A 373 -14.78 0.85 10.75
CA GLU A 373 -15.49 2.02 10.23
C GLU A 373 -16.23 1.70 8.92
N HIS A 374 -15.65 0.91 8.01
CA HIS A 374 -16.38 0.45 6.84
C HIS A 374 -17.65 -0.32 7.22
N ASN A 375 -17.53 -1.30 8.11
CA ASN A 375 -18.67 -2.12 8.52
C ASN A 375 -19.74 -1.32 9.27
N ARG A 376 -19.35 -0.33 10.07
CA ARG A 376 -20.27 0.61 10.72
C ARG A 376 -21.05 1.44 9.68
N LEU A 377 -20.33 2.00 8.69
CA LEU A 377 -20.93 2.79 7.61
C LEU A 377 -21.93 1.97 6.80
N THR A 378 -21.61 0.73 6.41
CA THR A 378 -22.56 -0.08 5.61
C THR A 378 -23.82 -0.43 6.40
N GLN A 379 -23.71 -0.69 7.70
CA GLN A 379 -24.86 -0.95 8.56
C GLN A 379 -25.79 0.27 8.67
N GLU A 380 -25.24 1.46 8.91
CA GLU A 380 -26.04 2.69 9.00
C GLU A 380 -26.64 3.09 7.64
N LEU A 381 -25.90 2.92 6.55
CA LEU A 381 -26.41 3.17 5.20
C LEU A 381 -27.54 2.20 4.81
N GLN A 382 -27.48 0.94 5.26
CA GLN A 382 -28.55 -0.03 5.03
C GLN A 382 -29.84 0.35 5.77
N GLN A 383 -29.72 0.90 6.99
CA GLN A 383 -30.88 1.38 7.73
C GLN A 383 -31.53 2.60 7.05
N LEU A 384 -30.71 3.48 6.46
CA LEU A 384 -31.18 4.64 5.71
C LEU A 384 -31.77 4.28 4.34
N ASN A 385 -31.23 3.25 3.69
CA ASN A 385 -31.58 2.82 2.34
C ASN A 385 -31.78 1.29 2.28
N PRO A 386 -32.90 0.74 2.81
CA PRO A 386 -33.13 -0.70 2.87
C PRO A 386 -33.20 -1.39 1.49
N HIS A 387 -33.46 -0.62 0.43
CA HIS A 387 -33.54 -1.08 -0.95
C HIS A 387 -32.19 -1.24 -1.65
N TRP A 388 -31.08 -0.81 -1.03
CA TRP A 388 -29.74 -0.93 -1.61
C TRP A 388 -29.21 -2.37 -1.58
N SER A 389 -28.51 -2.75 -2.65
CA SER A 389 -27.84 -4.05 -2.71
C SER A 389 -26.58 -4.10 -1.82
N PRO A 390 -26.08 -5.29 -1.46
CA PRO A 390 -24.81 -5.43 -0.73
C PRO A 390 -23.63 -4.78 -1.48
N ASP A 391 -23.62 -4.84 -2.81
CA ASP A 391 -22.61 -4.17 -3.65
C ASP A 391 -22.72 -2.65 -3.56
N THR A 392 -23.94 -2.11 -3.54
CA THR A 392 -24.20 -0.69 -3.35
C THR A 392 -23.68 -0.19 -2.02
N LEU A 393 -24.02 -0.90 -0.94
CA LEU A 393 -23.58 -0.58 0.42
C LEU A 393 -22.06 -0.56 0.52
N TYR A 394 -21.40 -1.59 -0.01
CA TYR A 394 -19.95 -1.68 -0.07
C TYR A 394 -19.33 -0.49 -0.82
N GLN A 395 -19.85 -0.14 -2.01
CA GLN A 395 -19.29 0.94 -2.82
C GLN A 395 -19.52 2.33 -2.22
N GLU A 396 -20.68 2.60 -1.62
CA GLU A 396 -20.95 3.86 -0.94
C GLU A 396 -20.09 4.03 0.32
N ALA A 397 -19.97 2.99 1.17
CA ALA A 397 -19.07 3.02 2.31
C ALA A 397 -17.59 3.19 1.88
N ARG A 398 -17.15 2.46 0.83
CA ARG A 398 -15.81 2.64 0.25
C ARG A 398 -15.58 4.06 -0.26
N LYS A 399 -16.57 4.64 -0.92
CA LYS A 399 -16.51 6.01 -1.45
C LYS A 399 -16.42 7.05 -0.33
N ILE A 400 -17.20 6.90 0.74
CA ILE A 400 -17.09 7.74 1.95
C ILE A 400 -15.70 7.61 2.57
N MET A 401 -15.21 6.38 2.76
CA MET A 401 -13.89 6.10 3.34
C MET A 401 -12.74 6.73 2.55
N ALA A 402 -12.81 6.67 1.21
CA ALA A 402 -11.86 7.38 0.35
C ALA A 402 -11.90 8.90 0.58
N ALA A 403 -13.10 9.50 0.68
CA ALA A 403 -13.24 10.93 0.96
C ALA A 403 -12.72 11.32 2.34
N ILE A 404 -12.99 10.51 3.37
CA ILE A 404 -12.42 10.68 4.72
C ILE A 404 -10.89 10.68 4.65
N HIS A 405 -10.30 9.71 3.95
CA HIS A 405 -8.86 9.61 3.79
C HIS A 405 -8.27 10.85 3.07
N GLN A 406 -8.93 11.32 2.02
CA GLN A 406 -8.57 12.55 1.31
C GLN A 406 -8.63 13.80 2.21
N ILE A 407 -9.69 13.97 2.99
CA ILE A 407 -9.86 15.14 3.87
C ILE A 407 -8.79 15.14 4.96
N LEU A 408 -8.62 14.04 5.67
CA LEU A 408 -7.60 13.94 6.73
C LEU A 408 -6.18 14.16 6.18
N THR A 409 -5.92 13.71 4.94
CA THR A 409 -4.61 13.92 4.31
C THR A 409 -4.37 15.38 3.94
N TRP A 410 -5.28 16.03 3.21
CA TRP A 410 -5.06 17.39 2.70
C TRP A 410 -5.29 18.49 3.72
N ASP A 411 -6.26 18.31 4.63
CA ASP A 411 -6.68 19.37 5.54
C ASP A 411 -5.96 19.25 6.89
N HIS A 412 -5.49 18.06 7.26
CA HIS A 412 -4.84 17.85 8.55
C HIS A 412 -3.36 17.45 8.46
N TYR A 413 -3.00 16.49 7.60
CA TYR A 413 -1.62 16.00 7.54
C TYR A 413 -0.68 16.95 6.77
N LEU A 414 -1.02 17.32 5.54
CA LEU A 414 -0.13 18.11 4.68
C LEU A 414 0.26 19.49 5.25
N PRO A 415 -0.64 20.28 5.86
CA PRO A 415 -0.26 21.57 6.44
C PRO A 415 0.76 21.43 7.58
N ARG A 416 0.71 20.34 8.35
CA ARG A 416 1.65 20.04 9.45
C ARG A 416 3.00 19.55 8.95
N VAL A 417 3.02 18.84 7.82
CA VAL A 417 4.27 18.37 7.21
C VAL A 417 4.97 19.48 6.44
N LEU A 418 4.27 20.24 5.62
CA LEU A 418 4.87 21.30 4.81
C LEU A 418 5.08 22.60 5.60
N GLY A 419 4.26 22.84 6.63
CA GLY A 419 4.09 24.13 7.28
C GLY A 419 3.03 24.96 6.56
N GLU A 420 2.12 25.60 7.31
CA GLU A 420 0.94 26.32 6.81
C GLU A 420 1.26 27.27 5.64
N ARG A 421 2.27 28.14 5.83
CA ARG A 421 2.66 29.12 4.80
C ARG A 421 3.15 28.46 3.51
N ALA A 422 3.89 27.36 3.62
CA ALA A 422 4.39 26.63 2.46
C ALA A 422 3.27 25.83 1.79
N TYR A 423 2.39 25.21 2.58
CA TYR A 423 1.21 24.50 2.09
C TYR A 423 0.31 25.41 1.24
N THR A 424 -0.10 26.58 1.76
CA THR A 424 -0.95 27.51 1.01
C THR A 424 -0.31 27.98 -0.30
N LYS A 425 1.03 28.11 -0.32
CA LYS A 425 1.78 28.54 -1.52
C LYS A 425 1.95 27.42 -2.55
N LEU A 426 2.32 26.22 -2.10
CA LEU A 426 2.71 25.11 -2.98
C LEU A 426 1.51 24.25 -3.41
N VAL A 427 0.48 24.17 -2.56
CA VAL A 427 -0.77 23.42 -2.77
C VAL A 427 -1.94 24.43 -2.74
N PRO A 428 -2.13 25.24 -3.80
CA PRO A 428 -3.20 26.24 -3.83
C PRO A 428 -4.59 25.59 -3.76
N PRO A 429 -5.65 26.35 -3.40
CA PRO A 429 -7.01 25.82 -3.34
C PRO A 429 -7.44 25.11 -4.62
N TYR A 430 -8.20 24.03 -4.47
CA TYR A 430 -8.67 23.19 -5.58
C TYR A 430 -9.50 24.01 -6.59
N GLN A 431 -9.16 23.89 -7.88
CA GLN A 431 -9.82 24.60 -8.99
C GLN A 431 -10.67 23.67 -9.89
N GLY A 432 -10.76 22.39 -9.55
CA GLY A 432 -11.42 21.38 -10.37
C GLY A 432 -10.47 20.32 -10.95
N TYR A 433 -11.06 19.26 -11.47
CA TYR A 433 -10.33 18.14 -12.07
C TYR A 433 -9.74 18.53 -13.42
N THR A 434 -8.45 18.27 -13.60
CA THR A 434 -7.69 18.54 -14.83
C THR A 434 -7.28 17.22 -15.48
N PRO A 435 -7.95 16.77 -16.57
CA PRO A 435 -7.68 15.48 -17.20
C PRO A 435 -6.25 15.30 -17.73
N GLN A 436 -5.52 16.39 -17.97
CA GLN A 436 -4.14 16.38 -18.47
C GLN A 436 -3.10 16.20 -17.36
N THR A 437 -3.47 16.38 -16.09
CA THR A 437 -2.58 16.14 -14.95
C THR A 437 -2.34 14.64 -14.82
N ASP A 438 -1.06 14.22 -14.81
CA ASP A 438 -0.67 12.84 -14.51
C ASP A 438 -0.72 12.58 -12.98
N PRO A 439 -1.68 11.78 -12.47
CA PRO A 439 -1.77 11.43 -11.06
C PRO A 439 -0.85 10.27 -10.66
N SER A 440 -0.03 9.72 -11.57
CA SER A 440 0.84 8.60 -11.23
C SER A 440 1.86 9.01 -10.16
N ILE A 441 2.15 8.10 -9.22
CA ILE A 441 3.24 8.33 -8.28
C ILE A 441 4.57 8.44 -9.02
N SER A 442 5.34 9.48 -8.71
CA SER A 442 6.68 9.64 -9.24
C SER A 442 7.68 8.76 -8.51
N ASN A 443 8.71 8.31 -9.23
CA ASN A 443 9.70 7.39 -8.67
C ASN A 443 10.42 8.04 -7.46
N VAL A 444 10.76 9.33 -7.57
CA VAL A 444 11.39 10.11 -6.49
C VAL A 444 10.48 10.26 -5.26
N PHE A 445 9.16 10.36 -5.44
CA PHE A 445 8.23 10.47 -4.32
C PHE A 445 8.24 9.21 -3.45
N SER A 446 7.99 8.05 -4.08
CA SER A 446 7.92 6.74 -3.39
C SER A 446 9.28 6.28 -2.83
N THR A 447 10.36 6.58 -3.56
CA THR A 447 11.68 6.03 -3.27
C THR A 447 12.51 6.92 -2.35
N ALA A 448 12.23 8.23 -2.32
CA ALA A 448 12.95 9.19 -1.51
C ALA A 448 12.00 10.11 -0.75
N ALA A 449 11.26 10.99 -1.43
CA ALA A 449 10.67 12.16 -0.78
C ALA A 449 9.73 11.82 0.39
N PHE A 450 8.82 10.84 0.22
CA PHE A 450 7.86 10.49 1.26
C PHE A 450 8.44 9.60 2.38
N ARG A 451 9.65 9.05 2.17
CA ARG A 451 10.41 8.32 3.19
C ARG A 451 11.10 9.23 4.19
N PHE A 452 10.88 10.55 4.14
CA PHE A 452 11.31 11.45 5.20
C PHE A 452 10.76 11.01 6.56
N ALA A 453 9.55 10.42 6.58
CA ALA A 453 8.88 9.98 7.81
C ALA A 453 9.72 8.98 8.63
N HIS A 454 10.64 8.23 8.02
CA HIS A 454 11.54 7.32 8.75
C HIS A 454 12.42 8.01 9.80
N VAL A 455 12.71 9.32 9.65
CA VAL A 455 13.46 10.09 10.65
C VAL A 455 12.57 10.68 11.75
N THR A 456 11.26 10.43 11.70
CA THR A 456 10.25 10.88 12.68
C THR A 456 9.69 9.73 13.54
N VAL A 457 10.16 8.51 13.31
CA VAL A 457 9.76 7.30 14.04
C VAL A 457 10.39 7.25 15.44
N GLN A 458 9.58 6.91 16.44
CA GLN A 458 10.03 6.69 17.81
C GLN A 458 10.72 5.33 17.96
N PRO A 459 11.69 5.18 18.89
CA PRO A 459 12.32 3.91 19.16
C PRO A 459 11.43 2.94 19.98
N VAL A 460 10.25 3.40 20.39
CA VAL A 460 9.32 2.63 21.21
C VAL A 460 7.89 2.76 20.73
N VAL A 461 7.13 1.67 20.86
CA VAL A 461 5.67 1.65 20.74
C VAL A 461 5.09 1.77 22.14
N THR A 462 4.54 2.95 22.45
CA THR A 462 3.87 3.20 23.73
C THR A 462 2.51 2.51 23.72
N ARG A 463 2.17 1.83 24.80
CA ARG A 463 0.82 1.25 25.00
C ARG A 463 0.30 1.72 26.35
N LEU A 464 -0.92 2.22 26.37
CA LEU A 464 -1.52 2.82 27.58
C LEU A 464 -2.82 2.12 27.94
N GLY A 465 -2.97 1.79 29.21
CA GLY A 465 -4.21 1.25 29.76
C GLY A 465 -5.35 2.27 29.76
N PRO A 466 -6.51 1.90 30.36
CA PRO A 466 -7.63 2.82 30.55
C PRO A 466 -7.20 4.12 31.23
N ARG A 467 -7.83 5.24 30.87
CA ARG A 467 -7.47 6.61 31.32
C ARG A 467 -6.02 7.02 30.99
N TYR A 468 -5.43 6.45 29.94
CA TYR A 468 -4.09 6.80 29.45
C TYR A 468 -2.97 6.56 30.47
N GLN A 469 -3.16 5.58 31.38
CA GLN A 469 -2.16 5.25 32.40
C GLN A 469 -1.21 4.15 31.93
N ALA A 470 0.05 4.23 32.35
CA ALA A 470 0.99 3.13 32.19
C ALA A 470 0.46 1.89 32.91
N SER A 471 0.58 0.72 32.28
CA SER A 471 0.02 -0.53 32.79
C SER A 471 1.03 -1.67 32.60
N PRO A 472 1.31 -2.49 33.62
CA PRO A 472 2.12 -3.68 33.48
C PRO A 472 1.56 -4.71 32.48
N GLN A 473 0.24 -4.67 32.22
CA GLN A 473 -0.43 -5.52 31.23
C GLN A 473 -0.18 -5.04 29.79
N HIS A 474 0.15 -3.76 29.62
CA HIS A 474 0.42 -3.15 28.31
C HIS A 474 1.75 -2.37 28.35
N PRO A 475 2.90 -3.03 28.56
CA PRO A 475 4.17 -2.32 28.68
C PRO A 475 4.55 -1.63 27.36
N THR A 476 5.25 -0.49 27.47
CA THR A 476 5.93 0.12 26.32
C THR A 476 6.96 -0.84 25.76
N LEU A 477 7.03 -0.96 24.43
CA LEU A 477 7.87 -1.93 23.74
C LEU A 477 8.94 -1.21 22.91
N PRO A 478 10.18 -1.70 22.86
CA PRO A 478 11.10 -1.35 21.78
C PRO A 478 10.46 -1.65 20.42
N LEU A 479 10.68 -0.78 19.43
CA LEU A 479 10.03 -0.87 18.12
C LEU A 479 10.26 -2.24 17.45
N HIS A 480 11.47 -2.79 17.50
CA HIS A 480 11.76 -4.09 16.87
C HIS A 480 10.95 -5.27 17.45
N HIS A 481 10.43 -5.17 18.68
CA HIS A 481 9.54 -6.17 19.28
C HIS A 481 8.06 -6.04 18.88
N SER A 482 7.71 -4.98 18.16
CA SER A 482 6.37 -4.73 17.61
C SER A 482 6.21 -5.28 16.19
N LEU A 483 7.32 -5.57 15.50
CA LEU A 483 7.33 -6.00 14.10
C LEU A 483 6.77 -7.42 13.94
N PHE A 484 5.82 -7.63 13.02
CA PHE A 484 5.13 -8.90 12.81
C PHE A 484 4.52 -9.50 14.09
N ALA A 485 4.16 -8.67 15.06
CA ALA A 485 3.72 -9.11 16.38
C ALA A 485 2.19 -9.08 16.54
N SER A 486 1.42 -9.57 15.55
CA SER A 486 -0.06 -9.56 15.59
C SER A 486 -0.64 -10.25 16.84
N TRP A 487 0.09 -11.25 17.37
CA TRP A 487 -0.26 -11.93 18.60
C TRP A 487 -0.35 -10.98 19.81
N ARG A 488 0.37 -9.85 19.83
CA ARG A 488 0.27 -8.84 20.90
C ARG A 488 -1.05 -8.09 20.83
N ILE A 489 -1.59 -7.82 19.64
CA ILE A 489 -2.95 -7.25 19.52
C ILE A 489 -3.96 -8.26 20.06
N VAL A 490 -3.90 -9.51 19.61
CA VAL A 490 -4.87 -10.55 19.98
C VAL A 490 -4.82 -10.90 21.47
N LYS A 491 -3.62 -10.98 22.06
CA LYS A 491 -3.41 -11.53 23.41
C LYS A 491 -3.08 -10.47 24.47
N GLU A 492 -2.66 -9.26 24.09
CA GLU A 492 -2.21 -8.21 25.02
C GLU A 492 -3.08 -6.94 24.96
N GLY A 493 -4.40 -7.10 24.77
CA GLY A 493 -5.39 -6.04 25.04
C GLY A 493 -5.99 -5.31 23.84
N GLY A 494 -5.87 -5.86 22.63
CA GLY A 494 -6.49 -5.29 21.44
C GLY A 494 -5.81 -4.04 20.91
N ILE A 495 -6.56 -3.24 20.15
CA ILE A 495 -6.01 -2.03 19.50
C ILE A 495 -6.09 -0.79 20.40
N ASP A 496 -6.97 -0.80 21.40
CA ASP A 496 -7.20 0.29 22.35
C ASP A 496 -5.91 0.79 23.02
N PRO A 497 -5.04 -0.06 23.61
CA PRO A 497 -3.83 0.41 24.26
C PRO A 497 -2.83 1.05 23.31
N VAL A 498 -2.76 0.55 22.07
CA VAL A 498 -1.89 1.09 21.03
C VAL A 498 -2.40 2.47 20.59
N LEU A 499 -3.69 2.62 20.31
CA LEU A 499 -4.29 3.88 19.90
C LEU A 499 -4.16 4.97 20.99
N ARG A 500 -4.36 4.63 22.27
CA ARG A 500 -4.08 5.59 23.36
C ARG A 500 -2.63 6.05 23.37
N GLY A 501 -1.69 5.13 23.12
CA GLY A 501 -0.27 5.45 22.96
C GLY A 501 -0.01 6.39 21.79
N LEU A 502 -0.59 6.14 20.61
CA LEU A 502 -0.45 7.00 19.43
C LEU A 502 -1.00 8.42 19.66
N LEU A 503 -2.11 8.53 20.40
CA LEU A 503 -2.76 9.81 20.70
C LEU A 503 -1.97 10.67 21.68
N LEU A 504 -1.33 10.06 22.69
CA LEU A 504 -0.66 10.82 23.76
C LEU A 504 0.87 10.94 23.57
N SER A 505 1.51 9.97 22.93
CA SER A 505 2.95 10.03 22.71
C SER A 505 3.30 11.08 21.65
N PRO A 506 4.41 11.82 21.82
CA PRO A 506 4.89 12.76 20.81
C PRO A 506 5.53 12.03 19.63
N ALA A 507 5.57 12.67 18.46
CA ALA A 507 6.46 12.24 17.38
C ALA A 507 7.94 12.43 17.75
N LYS A 508 8.86 11.76 17.06
CA LYS A 508 10.28 12.11 17.13
C LYS A 508 10.53 13.32 16.22
N LEU A 509 11.29 14.29 16.72
CA LEU A 509 11.70 15.46 15.94
C LEU A 509 12.87 15.11 15.01
N GLN A 510 12.82 15.60 13.78
CA GLN A 510 13.92 15.51 12.82
C GLN A 510 14.98 16.56 13.15
N MET A 511 16.20 16.11 13.48
CA MET A 511 17.36 16.98 13.74
C MET A 511 18.55 16.48 12.92
N ALA A 512 19.41 17.40 12.50
CA ALA A 512 20.57 17.13 11.64
C ALA A 512 21.58 16.14 12.27
N ASP A 513 21.66 16.09 13.59
CA ASP A 513 22.53 15.21 14.38
C ASP A 513 21.80 14.03 15.04
N GLN A 514 20.47 13.94 14.85
CA GLN A 514 19.61 12.90 15.43
C GLN A 514 18.64 12.36 14.37
N MET A 515 19.13 11.83 13.25
CA MET A 515 18.27 11.45 12.11
C MET A 515 17.46 10.17 12.38
N MET A 516 18.08 9.00 12.41
CA MET A 516 17.41 7.71 12.50
C MET A 516 17.75 6.98 13.79
N VAL A 517 16.71 6.47 14.45
CA VAL A 517 16.86 5.67 15.67
C VAL A 517 17.57 4.35 15.42
N GLU A 518 18.35 3.91 16.41
CA GLU A 518 19.03 2.61 16.43
C GLU A 518 18.08 1.44 16.11
N GLU A 519 16.81 1.54 16.50
CA GLU A 519 15.79 0.53 16.19
C GLU A 519 15.63 0.25 14.69
N LEU A 520 15.84 1.26 13.84
CA LEU A 520 15.69 1.17 12.40
C LEU A 520 17.00 0.95 11.65
N THR A 521 18.14 1.39 12.20
CA THR A 521 19.46 1.23 11.56
C THR A 521 20.19 -0.02 12.04
N GLU A 522 20.01 -0.43 13.31
CA GLU A 522 20.73 -1.54 13.94
C GLU A 522 19.87 -2.75 14.32
N ARG A 523 18.55 -2.59 14.41
CA ARG A 523 17.67 -3.63 14.98
C ARG A 523 16.47 -4.01 14.11
N LEU A 524 16.47 -3.61 12.83
CA LEU A 524 15.35 -3.92 11.93
C LEU A 524 15.20 -5.45 11.79
N PHE A 525 14.06 -5.95 12.25
CA PHE A 525 13.70 -7.38 12.39
C PHE A 525 14.59 -8.23 13.30
N GLN A 526 15.30 -7.61 14.24
CA GLN A 526 16.18 -8.34 15.16
C GLN A 526 15.43 -9.35 16.05
N ALA A 527 14.19 -9.06 16.47
CA ALA A 527 13.38 -9.95 17.32
C ALA A 527 13.05 -11.30 16.65
N GLN A 528 13.29 -11.41 15.34
CA GLN A 528 13.07 -12.60 14.54
C GLN A 528 14.33 -13.45 14.36
N GLY A 529 15.49 -12.98 14.85
CA GLY A 529 16.78 -13.66 14.74
C GLY A 529 17.53 -13.29 13.46
N GLY A 530 18.76 -13.77 13.33
CA GLY A 530 19.64 -13.43 12.19
C GLY A 530 20.25 -12.02 12.28
N LEU A 531 21.00 -11.63 11.24
CA LEU A 531 21.64 -10.32 11.17
C LEU A 531 20.57 -9.23 10.90
N PRO A 532 20.40 -8.25 11.80
CA PRO A 532 19.45 -7.17 11.59
C PRO A 532 19.75 -6.39 10.31
N LEU A 533 18.70 -5.87 9.68
CA LEU A 533 18.83 -4.98 8.54
C LEU A 533 19.01 -3.53 8.99
N ASP A 534 19.33 -2.65 8.04
CA ASP A 534 19.47 -1.21 8.23
C ASP A 534 18.55 -0.47 7.26
N LEU A 535 17.47 0.13 7.76
CA LEU A 535 16.49 0.84 6.93
C LEU A 535 17.09 2.05 6.21
N GLY A 536 18.02 2.77 6.85
CA GLY A 536 18.71 3.92 6.26
C GLY A 536 19.56 3.49 5.07
N ALA A 537 20.37 2.44 5.24
CA ALA A 537 21.15 1.86 4.15
C ALA A 537 20.25 1.27 3.04
N LEU A 538 19.12 0.63 3.39
CA LEU A 538 18.14 0.14 2.42
C LEU A 538 17.53 1.28 1.59
N ASN A 539 17.23 2.44 2.19
CA ASN A 539 16.70 3.60 1.46
C ASN A 539 17.70 4.15 0.45
N LEU A 540 18.96 4.32 0.87
CA LEU A 540 20.04 4.79 0.00
C LEU A 540 20.30 3.80 -1.15
N GLN A 541 20.41 2.51 -0.85
CA GLN A 541 20.61 1.46 -1.86
C GLN A 541 19.45 1.41 -2.86
N ARG A 542 18.21 1.59 -2.37
CA ARG A 542 17.00 1.63 -3.21
C ARG A 542 16.97 2.86 -4.12
N GLY A 543 17.40 4.02 -3.64
CA GLY A 543 17.54 5.22 -4.47
C GLY A 543 18.48 5.00 -5.67
N ARG A 544 19.60 4.31 -5.43
CA ARG A 544 20.56 3.93 -6.47
C ARG A 544 20.03 2.85 -7.42
N ASP A 545 19.33 1.84 -6.90
CA ASP A 545 18.64 0.80 -7.68
C ASP A 545 17.58 1.37 -8.64
N HIS A 546 16.92 2.44 -8.22
CA HIS A 546 15.90 3.12 -9.01
C HIS A 546 16.48 4.17 -9.98
N GLY A 547 17.81 4.34 -10.01
CA GLY A 547 18.47 5.31 -10.87
C GLY A 547 18.01 6.74 -10.58
N LEU A 548 17.86 7.10 -9.30
CA LEU A 548 17.52 8.47 -8.93
C LEU A 548 18.74 9.39 -9.13
N PRO A 549 18.55 10.54 -9.81
CA PRO A 549 19.56 11.59 -9.86
C PRO A 549 20.00 12.08 -8.48
N GLY A 550 21.21 12.63 -8.43
CA GLY A 550 21.76 13.23 -7.21
C GLY A 550 21.01 14.49 -6.74
N TYR A 551 21.30 14.90 -5.50
CA TYR A 551 20.63 15.98 -4.78
C TYR A 551 20.50 17.30 -5.56
N ASN A 552 21.57 17.77 -6.22
CA ASN A 552 21.55 19.03 -6.97
C ASN A 552 20.56 19.02 -8.15
N ALA A 553 20.39 17.88 -8.83
CA ALA A 553 19.44 17.76 -9.94
C ALA A 553 18.00 18.02 -9.47
N TRP A 554 17.65 17.55 -8.27
CA TRP A 554 16.32 17.76 -7.69
C TRP A 554 16.15 19.17 -7.12
N ARG A 555 17.20 19.77 -6.55
CA ARG A 555 17.16 21.19 -6.17
C ARG A 555 16.94 22.09 -7.38
N ARG A 556 17.64 21.82 -8.50
CA ARG A 556 17.43 22.51 -9.77
C ARG A 556 15.99 22.39 -10.26
N LEU A 557 15.41 21.19 -10.25
CA LEU A 557 14.01 20.98 -10.63
C LEU A 557 13.05 21.82 -9.79
N CYS A 558 13.34 21.98 -8.50
CA CYS A 558 12.54 22.79 -7.58
C CYS A 558 12.86 24.30 -7.60
N GLY A 559 13.74 24.75 -8.51
CA GLY A 559 14.15 26.16 -8.59
C GLY A 559 14.93 26.64 -7.36
N LEU A 560 15.61 25.72 -6.68
CA LEU A 560 16.41 25.98 -5.49
C LEU A 560 17.90 26.10 -5.85
N SER A 561 18.68 26.79 -5.01
CA SER A 561 20.13 26.91 -5.18
C SER A 561 20.84 25.56 -5.19
N GLU A 562 21.84 25.40 -6.06
CA GLU A 562 22.69 24.20 -6.17
C GLU A 562 24.04 24.48 -5.49
N PRO A 563 24.35 23.86 -4.34
CA PRO A 563 25.63 24.06 -3.68
C PRO A 563 26.77 23.49 -4.52
N GLY A 564 27.81 24.31 -4.75
CA GLY A 564 29.06 23.90 -5.42
C GLY A 564 30.22 23.67 -4.47
N THR A 565 30.17 24.28 -3.27
CA THR A 565 31.24 24.21 -2.26
C THR A 565 30.72 23.74 -0.89
N GLU A 566 31.64 23.42 0.03
CA GLU A 566 31.31 23.10 1.43
C GLU A 566 30.57 24.25 2.12
N SER A 567 30.98 25.49 1.88
CA SER A 567 30.34 26.67 2.46
C SER A 567 28.90 26.83 1.96
N ASP A 568 28.65 26.60 0.67
CA ASP A 568 27.29 26.67 0.11
C ASP A 568 26.39 25.59 0.71
N LEU A 569 26.93 24.36 0.80
CA LEU A 569 26.18 23.24 1.39
C LEU A 569 25.90 23.50 2.87
N ALA A 570 26.89 23.96 3.64
CA ALA A 570 26.74 24.34 5.04
C ALA A 570 25.67 25.42 5.23
N GLY A 571 25.63 26.42 4.34
CA GLY A 571 24.62 27.47 4.34
C GLY A 571 23.20 26.94 4.10
N ILE A 572 23.04 25.97 3.17
CA ILE A 572 21.74 25.34 2.90
C ILE A 572 21.29 24.45 4.05
N LEU A 573 22.20 23.64 4.60
CA LEU A 573 21.89 22.69 5.68
C LEU A 573 21.77 23.39 7.05
N GLY A 574 22.28 24.61 7.18
CA GLY A 574 22.41 25.30 8.47
C GLY A 574 23.35 24.58 9.44
N ASN A 575 24.22 23.69 8.93
CA ASN A 575 25.06 22.82 9.74
C ASN A 575 26.40 22.51 9.03
N PRO A 576 27.49 23.21 9.37
CA PRO A 576 28.81 23.00 8.78
C PRO A 576 29.35 21.58 9.00
N THR A 577 29.15 21.00 10.20
CA THR A 577 29.63 19.65 10.51
C THR A 577 28.95 18.59 9.66
N LEU A 578 27.64 18.71 9.42
CA LEU A 578 26.91 17.79 8.55
C LEU A 578 27.35 17.96 7.09
N ALA A 579 27.53 19.19 6.61
CA ALA A 579 28.03 19.46 5.27
C ALA A 579 29.42 18.84 5.05
N GLN A 580 30.34 19.01 6.01
CA GLN A 580 31.67 18.40 5.98
C GLN A 580 31.59 16.87 5.92
N LYS A 581 30.77 16.24 6.79
CA LYS A 581 30.57 14.77 6.77
C LYS A 581 30.08 14.26 5.42
N LEU A 582 29.10 14.94 4.82
CA LEU A 582 28.56 14.58 3.52
C LEU A 582 29.61 14.73 2.41
N LEU A 583 30.42 15.78 2.42
CA LEU A 583 31.47 15.97 1.41
C LEU A 583 32.65 15.02 1.57
N VAL A 584 33.02 14.66 2.81
CA VAL A 584 34.01 13.59 3.06
C VAL A 584 33.54 12.27 2.45
N LEU A 585 32.23 11.98 2.50
CA LEU A 585 31.66 10.74 1.97
C LEU A 585 31.40 10.77 0.45
N TYR A 586 30.88 11.87 -0.08
CA TYR A 586 30.38 11.96 -1.47
C TYR A 586 31.29 12.74 -2.43
N GLY A 587 32.27 13.47 -1.91
CA GLY A 587 33.18 14.35 -2.66
C GLY A 587 32.55 15.66 -3.16
N THR A 588 31.32 15.60 -3.67
CA THR A 588 30.57 16.76 -4.20
C THR A 588 29.08 16.69 -3.83
N PRO A 589 28.40 17.84 -3.63
CA PRO A 589 26.96 17.86 -3.36
C PRO A 589 26.11 17.21 -4.47
N SER A 590 26.59 17.24 -5.71
CA SER A 590 25.92 16.60 -6.85
C SER A 590 25.80 15.08 -6.73
N ASN A 591 26.67 14.44 -5.94
CA ASN A 591 26.66 12.99 -5.76
C ASN A 591 25.76 12.53 -4.61
N ILE A 592 25.36 13.43 -3.71
CA ILE A 592 24.55 13.10 -2.53
C ILE A 592 23.24 12.43 -2.98
N ASP A 593 22.94 11.26 -2.42
CA ASP A 593 21.69 10.55 -2.68
C ASP A 593 20.50 11.44 -2.24
N VAL A 594 19.50 11.63 -3.11
CA VAL A 594 18.42 12.62 -2.89
C VAL A 594 17.67 12.45 -1.57
N TRP A 595 17.50 11.22 -1.08
CA TRP A 595 16.83 10.99 0.21
C TRP A 595 17.60 11.60 1.38
N VAL A 596 18.90 11.29 1.52
CA VAL A 596 19.72 11.84 2.62
C VAL A 596 19.94 13.34 2.46
N GLY A 597 20.10 13.83 1.23
CA GLY A 597 20.19 15.26 0.96
C GLY A 597 18.92 16.00 1.38
N GLY A 598 17.75 15.48 1.02
CA GLY A 598 16.46 16.08 1.33
C GLY A 598 16.13 16.10 2.84
N ILE A 599 16.39 15.02 3.57
CA ILE A 599 16.18 14.98 5.03
C ILE A 599 17.26 15.75 5.82
N SER A 600 18.34 16.17 5.17
CA SER A 600 19.39 16.98 5.81
C SER A 600 19.04 18.47 5.82
N GLU A 601 18.10 18.91 4.97
CA GLU A 601 17.66 20.30 4.96
C GLU A 601 16.85 20.63 6.22
N PRO A 602 17.05 21.82 6.82
CA PRO A 602 16.28 22.25 7.97
C PRO A 602 14.81 22.43 7.59
N PRO A 603 13.86 22.09 8.50
CA PRO A 603 12.45 22.16 8.20
C PRO A 603 11.98 23.60 7.94
N LEU A 604 11.01 23.75 7.03
CA LEU A 604 10.33 25.03 6.83
C LEU A 604 9.57 25.46 8.11
N PRO A 605 9.34 26.76 8.34
CA PRO A 605 8.61 27.24 9.50
C PRO A 605 7.25 26.55 9.69
N GLY A 606 7.07 25.91 10.85
CA GLY A 606 5.86 25.14 11.20
C GLY A 606 5.75 23.77 10.52
N GLY A 607 6.62 23.43 9.57
CA GLY A 607 6.66 22.14 8.88
C GLY A 607 7.62 21.13 9.51
N ARG A 608 7.79 19.99 8.84
CA ARG A 608 8.68 18.86 9.21
C ARG A 608 9.61 18.42 8.09
N VAL A 609 9.62 19.17 6.99
CA VAL A 609 10.50 18.92 5.86
C VAL A 609 11.13 20.22 5.37
N GLY A 610 12.35 20.12 4.85
CA GLY A 610 13.03 21.26 4.25
C GLY A 610 12.48 21.64 2.86
N PRO A 611 12.99 22.74 2.27
CA PRO A 611 12.55 23.27 0.99
C PRO A 611 12.44 22.25 -0.16
N LEU A 612 13.44 21.38 -0.34
CA LEU A 612 13.44 20.39 -1.42
C LEU A 612 12.30 19.39 -1.27
N LEU A 613 12.20 18.77 -0.10
CA LEU A 613 11.15 17.80 0.19
C LEU A 613 9.77 18.45 0.14
N ALA A 614 9.63 19.69 0.64
CA ALA A 614 8.36 20.42 0.54
C ALA A 614 7.90 20.60 -0.91
N CYS A 615 8.82 20.95 -1.82
CA CYS A 615 8.54 21.05 -3.25
C CYS A 615 8.11 19.70 -3.86
N LEU A 616 8.86 18.63 -3.61
CA LEU A 616 8.58 17.30 -4.20
C LEU A 616 7.25 16.73 -3.69
N LEU A 617 6.99 16.84 -2.38
CA LEU A 617 5.75 16.40 -1.77
C LEU A 617 4.56 17.20 -2.29
N ALA A 618 4.62 18.54 -2.25
CA ALA A 618 3.53 19.38 -2.74
C ALA A 618 3.24 19.16 -4.23
N LYS A 619 4.28 18.96 -5.06
CA LYS A 619 4.12 18.65 -6.48
C LYS A 619 3.36 17.33 -6.68
N GLN A 620 3.69 16.27 -5.92
CA GLN A 620 2.98 14.99 -6.01
C GLN A 620 1.53 15.12 -5.51
N PHE A 621 1.32 15.63 -4.29
CA PHE A 621 -0.03 15.74 -3.71
C PHE A 621 -0.94 16.66 -4.52
N ARG A 622 -0.41 17.71 -5.15
CA ARG A 622 -1.21 18.51 -6.09
C ARG A 622 -1.62 17.69 -7.31
N ALA A 623 -0.70 16.91 -7.89
CA ALA A 623 -1.02 16.05 -9.02
C ALA A 623 -2.06 14.97 -8.69
N LEU A 624 -1.97 14.38 -7.49
CA LEU A 624 -2.94 13.42 -6.97
C LEU A 624 -4.34 14.03 -6.82
N ARG A 625 -4.44 15.26 -6.32
CA ARG A 625 -5.71 15.97 -6.15
C ARG A 625 -6.31 16.39 -7.48
N ASP A 626 -5.51 17.06 -8.30
CA ASP A 626 -6.00 17.73 -9.51
C ASP A 626 -6.21 16.72 -10.66
N GLY A 627 -5.49 15.60 -10.65
CA GLY A 627 -5.58 14.52 -11.63
C GLY A 627 -6.54 13.38 -11.27
N ASP A 628 -7.29 13.50 -10.16
CA ASP A 628 -8.26 12.49 -9.72
C ASP A 628 -9.70 12.87 -10.07
N ARG A 629 -10.31 12.12 -11.00
CA ARG A 629 -11.71 12.30 -11.43
C ARG A 629 -12.72 12.10 -10.30
N PHE A 630 -12.34 11.42 -9.23
CA PHE A 630 -13.18 11.09 -8.09
C PHE A 630 -12.78 11.86 -6.81
N TRP A 631 -12.03 12.95 -6.94
CA TRP A 631 -11.71 13.85 -5.84
C TRP A 631 -12.98 14.33 -5.13
N TRP A 632 -13.02 14.26 -3.79
CA TRP A 632 -14.24 14.44 -3.00
C TRP A 632 -14.91 15.82 -3.17
N GLN A 633 -14.16 16.87 -3.51
CA GLN A 633 -14.72 18.21 -3.72
C GLN A 633 -15.35 18.41 -5.10
N LYS A 634 -15.10 17.50 -6.06
CA LYS A 634 -15.66 17.62 -7.41
C LYS A 634 -17.17 17.44 -7.37
N GLU A 635 -17.90 18.35 -8.01
CA GLU A 635 -19.35 18.47 -7.83
C GLU A 635 -20.15 17.21 -8.20
N SER A 636 -19.67 16.44 -9.17
CA SER A 636 -20.32 15.21 -9.62
C SER A 636 -20.02 13.99 -8.75
N VAL A 637 -19.16 14.11 -7.73
CA VAL A 637 -18.73 12.96 -6.92
C VAL A 637 -19.64 12.81 -5.71
N PHE A 638 -19.89 13.89 -4.98
CA PHE A 638 -20.81 13.96 -3.85
C PHE A 638 -21.76 15.13 -4.03
N SER A 639 -22.99 15.07 -3.52
CA SER A 639 -23.91 16.21 -3.50
C SER A 639 -23.42 17.34 -2.59
N ALA A 640 -24.01 18.53 -2.68
CA ALA A 640 -23.66 19.65 -1.80
C ALA A 640 -23.89 19.34 -0.31
N SER A 641 -24.96 18.60 0.03
CA SER A 641 -25.24 18.17 1.40
C SER A 641 -24.23 17.14 1.90
N GLN A 642 -23.88 16.16 1.06
CA GLN A 642 -22.83 15.17 1.38
C GLN A 642 -21.48 15.85 1.59
N ARG A 643 -21.08 16.79 0.72
CA ARG A 643 -19.83 17.56 0.91
C ARG A 643 -19.84 18.39 2.19
N THR A 644 -21.00 18.89 2.62
CA THR A 644 -21.13 19.64 3.88
C THR A 644 -20.95 18.73 5.09
N ALA A 645 -21.54 17.52 5.06
CA ALA A 645 -21.34 16.52 6.09
C ALA A 645 -19.88 16.03 6.15
N LEU A 646 -19.27 15.76 4.98
CA LEU A 646 -17.87 15.33 4.88
C LEU A 646 -16.89 16.37 5.43
N LYS A 647 -17.15 17.68 5.32
CA LYS A 647 -16.25 18.69 5.90
C LYS A 647 -16.11 18.59 7.43
N GLN A 648 -16.97 17.84 8.10
CA GLN A 648 -16.97 17.68 9.55
C GLN A 648 -16.30 16.37 10.01
N VAL A 649 -15.66 15.57 9.13
CA VAL A 649 -15.04 14.33 9.60
C VAL A 649 -13.99 14.60 10.67
N SER A 650 -13.93 13.71 11.65
CA SER A 650 -12.94 13.74 12.73
C SER A 650 -12.34 12.35 12.89
N LEU A 651 -11.01 12.23 12.82
CA LEU A 651 -10.34 10.97 13.11
C LEU A 651 -10.55 10.54 14.57
N SER A 652 -10.63 11.51 15.50
CA SER A 652 -10.99 11.24 16.90
C SER A 652 -12.40 10.65 17.03
N ARG A 653 -13.35 11.10 16.21
CA ARG A 653 -14.69 10.49 16.14
C ARG A 653 -14.64 9.05 15.64
N ILE A 654 -13.89 8.78 14.57
CA ILE A 654 -13.72 7.41 14.04
C ILE A 654 -13.11 6.50 15.12
N ILE A 655 -12.13 6.98 15.89
CA ILE A 655 -11.59 6.25 17.05
C ILE A 655 -12.71 5.97 18.06
N CYS A 656 -13.49 6.97 18.45
CA CYS A 656 -14.59 6.80 19.41
C CYS A 656 -15.68 5.82 18.93
N ASP A 657 -16.03 5.82 17.64
CA ASP A 657 -17.09 4.95 17.08
C ASP A 657 -16.66 3.48 16.96
N ASN A 658 -15.35 3.21 16.91
CA ASN A 658 -14.83 1.90 16.53
C ASN A 658 -13.89 1.29 17.60
N THR A 659 -13.87 1.86 18.81
CA THR A 659 -13.04 1.41 19.93
C THR A 659 -13.78 1.58 21.26
N HIS A 660 -13.17 1.15 22.37
CA HIS A 660 -13.69 1.41 23.71
C HIS A 660 -13.08 2.68 24.35
N ILE A 661 -12.32 3.47 23.59
CA ILE A 661 -11.72 4.73 24.06
C ILE A 661 -12.81 5.79 24.21
N GLN A 662 -12.95 6.33 25.43
CA GLN A 662 -13.98 7.32 25.76
C GLN A 662 -13.48 8.77 25.79
N LEU A 663 -12.16 8.95 25.86
CA LEU A 663 -11.50 10.25 25.93
C LEU A 663 -10.50 10.36 24.78
N VAL A 664 -10.60 11.41 23.97
CA VAL A 664 -9.77 11.65 22.78
C VAL A 664 -9.43 13.13 22.66
N PRO A 665 -8.31 13.51 22.05
CA PRO A 665 -8.06 14.91 21.71
C PRO A 665 -9.01 15.38 20.61
N SER A 666 -9.28 16.68 20.54
CA SER A 666 -10.05 17.27 19.43
C SER A 666 -9.33 17.11 18.09
N ASP A 667 -8.02 17.35 18.09
CA ASP A 667 -7.14 17.11 16.95
C ASP A 667 -6.10 16.04 17.32
N PRO A 668 -6.23 14.82 16.79
CA PRO A 668 -5.40 13.70 17.20
C PRO A 668 -4.00 13.73 16.58
N PHE A 669 -3.70 14.67 15.67
CA PHE A 669 -2.36 14.88 15.12
C PHE A 669 -1.51 15.89 15.90
N THR A 670 -2.15 16.70 16.75
CA THR A 670 -1.46 17.67 17.60
C THR A 670 -1.08 17.02 18.93
N ARG A 671 0.06 17.43 19.49
CA ARG A 671 0.53 16.92 20.78
C ARG A 671 -0.43 17.33 21.89
N THR A 672 -0.99 16.34 22.57
CA THR A 672 -1.75 16.53 23.81
C THR A 672 -0.78 16.43 24.98
N LEU A 673 -0.67 17.48 25.81
CA LEU A 673 0.31 17.53 26.90
C LEU A 673 -0.20 16.88 28.17
N HIS A 674 -1.48 17.11 28.50
CA HIS A 674 -2.10 16.61 29.71
C HIS A 674 -3.34 15.78 29.37
N THR A 675 -3.59 14.73 30.16
CA THR A 675 -4.80 13.91 30.00
C THR A 675 -6.08 14.70 30.26
N ASP A 676 -5.99 15.82 30.96
CA ASP A 676 -7.11 16.72 31.24
C ASP A 676 -7.54 17.52 29.99
N ASP A 677 -6.69 17.60 28.96
CA ASP A 677 -7.01 18.22 27.67
C ASP A 677 -7.83 17.28 26.75
N LEU A 678 -7.98 16.00 27.15
CA LEU A 678 -8.76 15.03 26.40
C LEU A 678 -10.26 15.25 26.61
N LEU A 679 -11.02 15.14 25.53
CA LEU A 679 -12.45 15.39 25.51
C LEU A 679 -13.22 14.06 25.51
N PRO A 680 -14.39 14.00 26.17
CA PRO A 680 -15.27 12.85 26.03
C PRO A 680 -15.73 12.72 24.58
N CYS A 681 -15.94 11.49 24.12
CA CYS A 681 -16.44 11.21 22.78
C CYS A 681 -17.80 11.87 22.48
N THR A 682 -18.57 12.26 23.50
CA THR A 682 -19.83 12.99 23.36
C THR A 682 -19.66 14.50 23.20
N HIS A 683 -18.44 15.03 23.28
CA HIS A 683 -18.15 16.45 23.18
C HIS A 683 -18.42 16.99 21.77
N SER A 684 -18.92 18.22 21.65
CA SER A 684 -19.29 18.85 20.37
C SER A 684 -18.13 19.05 19.40
N LEU A 685 -16.90 19.14 19.92
CA LEU A 685 -15.66 19.18 19.11
C LEU A 685 -15.25 17.82 18.51
N ILE A 686 -15.96 16.74 18.85
CA ILE A 686 -15.79 15.40 18.29
C ILE A 686 -17.06 15.03 17.49
N PRO A 687 -17.36 15.75 16.40
CA PRO A 687 -18.63 15.62 15.69
C PRO A 687 -18.78 14.25 15.02
N GLN A 688 -20.00 13.70 15.06
CA GLN A 688 -20.40 12.53 14.28
C GLN A 688 -20.60 12.89 12.81
N LEU A 689 -20.19 11.99 11.91
CA LEU A 689 -20.50 12.12 10.49
C LEU A 689 -22.01 11.92 10.25
N GLN A 690 -22.68 12.95 9.77
CA GLN A 690 -24.12 12.91 9.51
C GLN A 690 -24.43 12.18 8.19
N LEU A 691 -24.81 10.91 8.26
CA LEU A 691 -25.13 10.09 7.08
C LEU A 691 -26.51 10.35 6.47
N SER A 692 -27.35 11.17 7.09
CA SER A 692 -28.67 11.53 6.54
C SER A 692 -28.61 12.11 5.13
N ALA A 693 -27.49 12.74 4.75
CA ALA A 693 -27.24 13.23 3.39
C ALA A 693 -27.07 12.13 2.32
N TRP A 694 -26.95 10.85 2.71
CA TRP A 694 -26.88 9.69 1.81
C TRP A 694 -28.22 8.95 1.68
N LYS A 695 -29.27 9.39 2.38
CA LYS A 695 -30.61 8.84 2.16
C LYS A 695 -31.09 9.17 0.75
N GLU A 696 -31.38 8.16 -0.05
CA GLU A 696 -31.99 8.36 -1.37
C GLU A 696 -33.40 8.94 -1.23
N PRO A 697 -33.81 9.84 -2.15
CA PRO A 697 -35.16 10.37 -2.15
C PRO A 697 -36.19 9.29 -2.48
N GLU A 698 -37.42 9.50 -1.99
CA GLU A 698 -38.59 8.65 -2.33
C GLU A 698 -39.27 9.10 -3.64
N SER A 699 -39.03 10.34 -4.07
CA SER A 699 -39.61 10.93 -5.27
C SER A 699 -38.56 11.70 -6.08
N ASP A 700 -38.59 11.52 -7.39
CA ASP A 700 -37.89 12.35 -8.36
C ASP A 700 -38.66 13.68 -8.56
N PRO A 701 -37.98 14.84 -8.67
CA PRO A 701 -38.63 16.14 -8.84
C PRO A 701 -39.50 16.26 -10.10
N VAL A 702 -39.26 15.44 -11.12
CA VAL A 702 -39.92 15.50 -12.43
C VAL A 702 -40.92 14.35 -12.60
N CYS A 703 -40.51 13.11 -12.33
CA CYS A 703 -41.33 11.92 -12.58
C CYS A 703 -42.12 11.42 -11.36
N GLY A 704 -42.05 12.12 -10.22
CA GLY A 704 -42.77 11.73 -8.99
C GLY A 704 -42.15 10.52 -8.31
N SER A 705 -42.96 9.65 -7.70
CA SER A 705 -42.48 8.52 -6.90
C SER A 705 -41.50 7.63 -7.66
N ILE A 706 -40.37 7.30 -7.02
CA ILE A 706 -39.34 6.47 -7.65
C ILE A 706 -39.81 5.01 -7.66
N PRO A 707 -39.79 4.32 -8.82
CA PRO A 707 -40.25 2.94 -8.92
C PRO A 707 -39.28 2.00 -8.20
N ARG A 708 -39.60 1.58 -6.99
CA ARG A 708 -38.83 0.59 -6.22
C ARG A 708 -39.42 -0.81 -6.40
N MET A 709 -38.58 -1.84 -6.32
CA MET A 709 -39.04 -3.24 -6.33
C MET A 709 -39.64 -3.60 -4.97
N SER A 710 -40.67 -4.45 -4.98
CA SER A 710 -41.21 -5.04 -3.75
C SER A 710 -40.29 -6.11 -3.16
N PHE A 711 -39.59 -6.85 -4.02
CA PHE A 711 -38.57 -7.83 -3.66
C PHE A 711 -37.39 -7.73 -4.63
N GLY A 712 -36.20 -7.43 -4.09
CA GLY A 712 -34.99 -7.14 -4.85
C GLY A 712 -34.37 -5.81 -4.43
N PHE A 713 -33.35 -5.39 -5.18
CA PHE A 713 -32.58 -4.19 -4.89
C PHE A 713 -32.79 -3.14 -5.97
N SER A 714 -32.71 -1.88 -5.57
CA SER A 714 -32.68 -0.76 -6.50
C SER A 714 -31.71 0.32 -6.05
N MET A 715 -31.19 1.10 -7.00
CA MET A 715 -30.36 2.28 -6.73
C MET A 715 -30.80 3.41 -7.66
N LEU A 716 -30.96 4.61 -7.11
CA LEU A 716 -31.12 5.80 -7.93
C LEU A 716 -29.75 6.34 -8.33
N CYS A 717 -29.59 6.62 -9.61
CA CYS A 717 -28.42 7.25 -10.17
C CYS A 717 -28.81 8.32 -11.18
N ASP A 718 -28.65 9.57 -10.77
CA ASP A 718 -29.24 10.73 -11.45
C ASP A 718 -30.74 10.49 -11.68
N SER A 719 -31.20 10.51 -12.93
CA SER A 719 -32.59 10.24 -13.31
C SER A 719 -32.83 8.79 -13.78
N THR A 720 -31.96 7.85 -13.40
CA THR A 720 -32.06 6.42 -13.77
C THR A 720 -32.09 5.55 -12.52
N VAL A 721 -33.07 4.64 -12.42
CA VAL A 721 -33.14 3.61 -11.38
C VAL A 721 -32.56 2.32 -11.94
N LEU A 722 -31.58 1.75 -11.24
CA LEU A 722 -30.97 0.45 -11.56
C LEU A 722 -31.57 -0.62 -10.66
N TYR A 723 -31.76 -1.83 -11.20
CA TYR A 723 -32.37 -2.95 -10.48
C TYR A 723 -31.47 -4.18 -10.47
N GLN A 724 -31.50 -4.91 -9.36
CA GLN A 724 -30.74 -6.14 -9.17
C GLN A 724 -31.55 -7.12 -8.33
N CYS A 725 -31.50 -8.40 -8.68
CA CYS A 725 -32.09 -9.47 -7.86
C CYS A 725 -31.10 -10.03 -6.84
N PRO A 726 -31.57 -10.59 -5.72
CA PRO A 726 -30.73 -11.39 -4.84
C PRO A 726 -30.12 -12.59 -5.57
N VAL A 727 -29.03 -13.14 -5.02
CA VAL A 727 -28.43 -14.38 -5.53
C VAL A 727 -29.48 -15.49 -5.53
N GLY A 728 -29.51 -16.31 -6.58
CA GLY A 728 -30.53 -17.36 -6.78
C GLY A 728 -31.83 -16.85 -7.43
N PHE A 729 -31.89 -15.59 -7.86
CA PHE A 729 -33.07 -15.03 -8.54
C PHE A 729 -32.70 -14.39 -9.89
N LEU A 730 -33.59 -14.55 -10.88
CA LEU A 730 -33.52 -13.95 -12.21
C LEU A 730 -34.37 -12.66 -12.26
N LEU A 731 -33.82 -11.60 -12.86
CA LEU A 731 -34.56 -10.36 -13.09
C LEU A 731 -35.46 -10.48 -14.32
N LEU A 732 -36.77 -10.36 -14.14
CA LEU A 732 -37.76 -10.29 -15.20
C LEU A 732 -38.17 -8.84 -15.46
N GLY A 733 -37.82 -8.33 -16.64
CA GLY A 733 -38.07 -6.94 -17.04
C GLY A 733 -36.78 -6.15 -17.27
N PRO A 734 -36.85 -4.81 -17.33
CA PRO A 734 -35.68 -3.98 -17.61
C PRO A 734 -34.74 -3.88 -16.39
N SER A 735 -33.43 -3.95 -16.63
CA SER A 735 -32.40 -3.74 -15.59
C SER A 735 -32.24 -2.28 -15.16
N GLN A 736 -32.79 -1.35 -15.94
CA GLN A 736 -32.79 0.07 -15.64
C GLN A 736 -34.05 0.77 -16.17
N ILE A 737 -34.52 1.77 -15.44
CA ILE A 737 -35.67 2.60 -15.82
C ILE A 737 -35.26 4.07 -15.69
N LYS A 738 -35.60 4.89 -16.69
CA LYS A 738 -35.19 6.29 -16.74
C LYS A 738 -36.42 7.20 -16.65
N CYS A 739 -36.30 8.30 -15.92
CA CYS A 739 -37.27 9.38 -15.95
C CYS A 739 -37.13 10.14 -17.27
N ASP A 740 -38.22 10.22 -18.04
CA ASP A 740 -38.28 11.05 -19.24
C ASP A 740 -38.82 12.45 -18.87
N PRO A 741 -37.98 13.50 -18.93
CA PRO A 741 -38.39 14.83 -18.52
C PRO A 741 -39.44 15.46 -19.43
N ASN A 742 -39.61 14.97 -20.67
CA ASN A 742 -40.59 15.51 -21.60
C ASN A 742 -41.99 14.98 -21.31
N THR A 743 -42.09 13.68 -20.99
CA THR A 743 -43.36 13.01 -20.68
C THR A 743 -43.70 13.04 -19.20
N GLN A 744 -42.75 13.42 -18.33
CA GLN A 744 -42.89 13.41 -16.86
C GLN A 744 -43.26 12.03 -16.31
N HIS A 745 -42.86 10.98 -17.02
CA HIS A 745 -43.15 9.60 -16.69
C HIS A 745 -41.88 8.74 -16.71
N TRP A 746 -41.91 7.68 -15.91
CA TRP A 746 -40.88 6.64 -15.96
C TRP A 746 -41.04 5.81 -17.22
N SER A 747 -39.92 5.42 -17.84
CA SER A 747 -39.91 4.71 -19.13
C SER A 747 -40.65 3.36 -19.12
N SER A 748 -40.81 2.73 -17.95
CA SER A 748 -41.52 1.46 -17.78
C SER A 748 -41.88 1.21 -16.31
N THR A 749 -42.60 0.12 -16.04
CA THR A 749 -42.85 -0.38 -14.68
C THR A 749 -41.63 -1.10 -14.11
N PRO A 750 -41.40 -1.08 -12.77
CA PRO A 750 -40.29 -1.79 -12.13
C PRO A 750 -40.32 -3.30 -12.41
N PRO A 751 -39.15 -3.95 -12.56
CA PRO A 751 -39.04 -5.39 -12.81
C PRO A 751 -39.40 -6.21 -11.56
N THR A 752 -39.44 -7.53 -11.71
CA THR A 752 -39.65 -8.49 -10.61
C THR A 752 -38.55 -9.56 -10.58
N CYS A 753 -38.25 -10.10 -9.41
CA CYS A 753 -37.32 -11.23 -9.28
C CYS A 753 -38.07 -12.56 -9.24
N GLN A 754 -37.65 -13.49 -10.09
CA GLN A 754 -38.15 -14.87 -10.12
C GLN A 754 -37.09 -15.83 -9.60
N ASP A 755 -37.51 -16.77 -8.76
CA ASP A 755 -36.65 -17.83 -8.23
C ASP A 755 -36.03 -18.67 -9.36
N ILE A 756 -34.74 -18.98 -9.23
CA ILE A 756 -34.02 -19.84 -10.16
C ILE A 756 -34.14 -21.27 -9.63
N ASP A 757 -34.77 -22.16 -10.40
CA ASP A 757 -34.77 -23.59 -10.06
C ASP A 757 -33.43 -24.22 -10.45
N GLU A 758 -32.47 -24.26 -9.52
CA GLU A 758 -31.14 -24.82 -9.81
C GLU A 758 -31.18 -26.32 -10.05
N CYS A 759 -32.17 -27.03 -9.50
CA CYS A 759 -32.35 -28.47 -9.73
C CYS A 759 -32.72 -28.77 -11.18
N VAL A 760 -33.47 -27.87 -11.83
CA VAL A 760 -33.81 -27.98 -13.25
C VAL A 760 -32.67 -27.46 -14.13
N LEU A 761 -32.03 -26.34 -13.75
CA LEU A 761 -30.96 -25.71 -14.54
C LEU A 761 -29.65 -26.50 -14.54
N GLN A 762 -29.33 -27.17 -13.44
CA GLN A 762 -28.17 -28.06 -13.31
C GLN A 762 -28.62 -29.41 -12.74
N PRO A 763 -29.00 -30.38 -13.60
CA PRO A 763 -29.46 -31.70 -13.18
C PRO A 763 -28.44 -32.50 -12.33
N SER A 764 -27.17 -32.08 -12.33
CA SER A 764 -26.07 -32.65 -11.55
C SER A 764 -25.56 -31.72 -10.44
N VAL A 765 -26.38 -30.78 -9.96
CA VAL A 765 -25.96 -29.84 -8.90
C VAL A 765 -25.75 -30.54 -7.55
N CYS A 766 -26.45 -31.66 -7.32
CA CYS A 766 -26.26 -32.52 -6.16
C CYS A 766 -25.30 -33.70 -6.47
N PRO A 767 -24.49 -34.15 -5.48
CA PRO A 767 -23.70 -35.38 -5.57
C PRO A 767 -24.53 -36.62 -5.95
N GLN A 768 -23.89 -37.60 -6.59
CA GLN A 768 -24.52 -38.90 -6.89
C GLN A 768 -25.10 -39.52 -5.62
N ASN A 769 -26.39 -39.91 -5.66
CA ASN A 769 -27.21 -40.46 -4.56
C ASN A 769 -27.91 -39.44 -3.64
N LEU A 770 -27.96 -38.16 -4.00
CA LEU A 770 -28.79 -37.15 -3.33
C LEU A 770 -29.82 -36.58 -4.30
N GLU A 771 -31.07 -36.42 -3.84
CA GLU A 771 -32.13 -35.73 -4.56
C GLU A 771 -32.03 -34.23 -4.32
N CYS A 772 -32.20 -33.45 -5.39
CA CYS A 772 -32.19 -31.99 -5.34
C CYS A 772 -33.61 -31.46 -5.06
N HIS A 773 -33.75 -30.59 -4.07
CA HIS A 773 -34.97 -29.86 -3.79
C HIS A 773 -34.73 -28.36 -3.90
N ASN A 774 -35.41 -27.74 -4.86
CA ASN A 774 -35.36 -26.30 -5.04
C ASN A 774 -35.98 -25.58 -3.83
N THR A 775 -35.35 -24.49 -3.42
CA THR A 775 -35.82 -23.61 -2.34
C THR A 775 -35.72 -22.16 -2.81
N PRO A 776 -36.49 -21.21 -2.25
CA PRO A 776 -36.37 -19.83 -2.68
C PRO A 776 -34.93 -19.28 -2.54
N GLY A 777 -34.29 -18.98 -3.68
CA GLY A 777 -32.94 -18.45 -3.83
C GLY A 777 -31.79 -19.45 -3.68
N SER A 778 -32.06 -20.76 -3.59
CA SER A 778 -31.05 -21.81 -3.39
C SER A 778 -31.63 -23.20 -3.63
N PHE A 779 -30.84 -24.25 -3.50
CA PHE A 779 -31.33 -25.63 -3.46
C PHE A 779 -30.80 -26.37 -2.22
N THR A 780 -31.42 -27.50 -1.88
CA THR A 780 -30.95 -28.45 -0.86
C THR A 780 -30.80 -29.83 -1.49
N CYS A 781 -29.82 -30.61 -1.01
CA CYS A 781 -29.58 -31.98 -1.45
C CYS A 781 -29.86 -32.95 -0.29
N THR A 782 -30.82 -33.87 -0.44
CA THR A 782 -31.16 -34.84 0.61
C THR A 782 -31.07 -36.27 0.13
N GLY A 783 -30.62 -37.18 0.99
CA GLY A 783 -30.52 -38.62 0.70
C GLY A 783 -31.81 -39.36 1.04
N ASN A 784 -32.18 -40.35 0.22
CA ASN A 784 -33.30 -41.23 0.51
C ASN A 784 -33.00 -42.09 1.74
N HIS A 785 -33.55 -41.72 2.91
CA HIS A 785 -33.64 -42.60 4.06
C HIS A 785 -34.74 -43.66 3.82
N HIS A 786 -34.43 -44.68 3.03
CA HIS A 786 -35.18 -45.93 3.05
C HIS A 786 -34.28 -47.09 3.49
N ASN A 787 -34.51 -47.52 4.74
CA ASN A 787 -34.15 -48.80 5.37
C ASN A 787 -32.67 -49.24 5.38
N ILE A 788 -31.98 -48.94 6.48
CA ILE A 788 -31.01 -49.88 7.06
C ILE A 788 -31.57 -50.31 8.42
N GLY A 789 -32.32 -51.41 8.41
CA GLY A 789 -32.53 -52.22 9.60
C GLY A 789 -31.39 -53.23 9.74
N LEU A 790 -30.79 -53.26 10.94
CA LEU A 790 -29.87 -54.28 11.51
C LEU A 790 -28.42 -54.23 10.98
N LYS A 791 -27.35 -54.28 11.79
CA LYS A 791 -27.11 -54.64 13.21
C LYS A 791 -25.72 -54.06 13.64
N PRO A 792 -25.39 -53.98 14.94
CA PRO A 792 -24.07 -53.53 15.43
C PRO A 792 -22.99 -54.61 15.16
N PRO A 793 -21.72 -54.18 15.06
CA PRO A 793 -20.78 -54.30 16.19
C PRO A 793 -20.17 -52.97 16.62
#